data_AF-A0A960ZS89-F1
#
_entry.id   AF-A0A960ZS89-F1
#
_cell.length_a   1.000
_cell.length_b   1.000
_cell.length_c   1.000
_cell.angle_alpha   90.00
_cell.angle_beta   90.00
_cell.angle_gamma   90.00
#
_symmetry.space_group_name_H-M   'P 1'
#
loop_
_entity.id
_entity.type
_entity.pdbx_description
1 polymer ?
#
loop_
_entity_poly.entity_id
_entity_poly.type
_entity_poly.pdbx_seq_one_letter_code
_entity_poly.pdbx_strand_id
1 'polypeptide(L)'
;MDNWTVITPSAFAHEIEALEFVRSSLSPACHAFANFTFIGLDGSLNEVDLLVIGPWGFFLTEIKSRPGVIRGDTQAWRWEDGQRVFSADNPLMLAQRKCQKLKALLSKQKAMRGQTMPFLEPVIFLSHASNQIALPPDARMRVFLRDSTNRPGICAALNRREGEGLKKFDHPPINKPAMSVVLRAMHELGLKPKTGARRAGDYELGSLLYESPAHTVQDWEASHVVAKSGPRLARLYLVNSAATAEDRDRLTRAARRDFELIEPLDHPGLLRVDTMISTERGPAVIYRYPKDARRLDHFLREKGDALTVSDRLSLLRQIAETIAYAHDHRVIHRGLTPQSILVSPADGDGYRTHVYNWQLGSGPLTHTATTGTRSLHATDLLEDASTAYLAPESIAGVNLDAPELDTFALGAIAYRLFADQPPAHSSIELATLLRDGPGFLDVATVKDGLPDSLRDLVLYATHRDATMRYSAREFAQQLDEVEDELTRPEPQHVQDPRTARSGDVLEGGLQVIRRLGSGSVSIVFLVRSPNSKEPLVLKLAVQPEYNERLKAEFDALNKVKHPGIVQVQDWFTSGGIAGFLMDCAVEVPKEWLTDVEPVATNVNDISTKQRSRFSEAETLAVHLRRLGRLEIDLLQSFGSDLLTALEYVHDCGLAHRDVKPDNIGLRIPRSRDRVRLILFDFSLTNASLDEIRVGTPPYLD
;
A
#
# COMPACT_ATOMS: atom_id res chain seq x y z
N MET A 1 33.70 22.65 38.50
CA MET A 1 32.85 22.93 37.32
C MET A 1 31.47 22.48 37.72
N ASP A 2 30.45 23.26 37.37
CA ASP A 2 29.08 22.87 37.67
C ASP A 2 28.78 21.58 36.90
N ASN A 3 28.22 20.57 37.57
CA ASN A 3 27.99 19.24 36.97
C ASN A 3 26.77 19.22 36.03
N TRP A 4 26.20 20.39 35.77
CA TRP A 4 25.04 20.59 34.92
C TRP A 4 25.31 21.75 33.96
N THR A 5 25.51 21.44 32.69
CA THR A 5 25.75 22.44 31.64
C THR A 5 24.50 22.59 30.80
N VAL A 6 23.83 23.75 30.90
CA VAL A 6 22.76 24.12 29.97
C VAL A 6 23.38 24.86 28.81
N ILE A 7 23.34 24.27 27.62
CA ILE A 7 23.86 24.90 26.40
C ILE A 7 22.85 25.91 25.85
N THR A 8 21.56 25.60 25.96
CA THR A 8 20.47 26.50 25.55
C THR A 8 19.30 26.42 26.53
N PRO A 9 18.81 27.55 27.06
CA PRO A 9 17.56 27.58 27.79
C PRO A 9 16.42 27.08 26.88
N SER A 10 15.58 26.17 27.37
CA SER A 10 14.36 25.81 26.62
C SER A 10 13.35 26.96 26.72
N ALA A 11 12.61 27.20 25.64
CA ALA A 11 11.47 28.11 25.62
C ALA A 11 10.15 27.44 26.06
N PHE A 12 10.15 26.12 26.23
CA PHE A 12 8.96 25.32 26.52
C PHE A 12 8.89 24.94 28.00
N ALA A 13 7.85 25.42 28.69
CA ALA A 13 7.68 25.20 30.13
C ALA A 13 7.77 23.72 30.56
N HIS A 14 7.21 22.81 29.77
CA HIS A 14 7.22 21.37 30.06
C HIS A 14 8.62 20.73 29.93
N GLU A 15 9.46 21.23 29.02
CA GLU A 15 10.84 20.77 28.85
C GLU A 15 11.71 21.28 30.00
N ILE A 16 11.51 22.54 30.42
CA ILE A 16 12.15 23.11 31.62
C ILE A 16 11.81 22.27 32.86
N GLU A 17 10.53 22.01 33.11
CA GLU A 17 10.07 21.23 34.25
C GLU A 17 10.67 19.80 34.26
N ALA A 18 10.73 19.15 33.09
CA ALA A 18 11.31 17.83 32.95
C ALA A 18 12.81 17.81 33.27
N LEU A 19 13.55 18.81 32.79
CA LEU A 19 14.98 18.95 33.07
C LEU A 19 15.25 19.28 34.53
N GLU A 20 14.45 20.14 35.15
CA GLU A 20 14.53 20.46 36.58
C GLU A 20 14.26 19.23 37.45
N PHE A 21 13.25 18.42 37.09
CA PHE A 21 12.96 17.15 37.77
C PHE A 21 14.21 16.25 37.79
N VAL A 22 14.87 16.05 36.65
CA VAL A 22 16.09 15.24 36.59
C VAL A 22 17.25 15.91 37.33
N ARG A 23 17.47 17.21 37.12
CA ARG A 23 18.56 17.98 37.77
C ARG A 23 18.51 17.90 39.28
N SER A 24 17.33 18.02 39.87
CA SER A 24 17.14 18.02 41.33
C SER A 24 17.52 16.69 41.99
N SER A 25 17.46 15.60 41.24
CA SER A 25 17.67 14.23 41.71
C SER A 25 18.92 13.57 41.14
N LEU A 26 19.68 14.25 40.28
CA LEU A 26 20.88 13.70 39.65
C LEU A 26 22.04 13.63 40.65
N SER A 27 22.74 12.50 40.68
CA SER A 27 23.88 12.29 41.57
C SER A 27 24.99 13.33 41.31
N PRO A 28 25.63 13.88 42.35
CA PRO A 28 26.80 14.75 42.19
C PRO A 28 27.99 14.07 41.48
N ALA A 29 28.00 12.75 41.33
CA ALA A 29 29.01 12.04 40.56
C ALA A 29 28.76 12.07 39.04
N CYS A 30 27.56 12.45 38.61
CA CYS A 30 27.17 12.54 37.20
C CYS A 30 27.44 13.95 36.66
N HIS A 31 27.66 14.04 35.35
CA HIS A 31 27.73 15.28 34.59
C HIS A 31 26.66 15.26 33.50
N ALA A 32 25.98 16.39 33.30
CA ALA A 32 24.90 16.52 32.34
C ALA A 32 25.12 17.69 31.36
N PHE A 33 24.75 17.48 30.10
CA PHE A 33 24.64 18.49 29.07
C PHE A 33 23.18 18.55 28.60
N ALA A 34 22.51 19.68 28.76
CA ALA A 34 21.12 19.86 28.38
C ALA A 34 20.99 20.79 27.17
N ASN A 35 20.02 20.49 26.30
CA ASN A 35 19.55 21.31 25.18
C ASN A 35 20.67 21.78 24.24
N PHE A 36 21.29 20.83 23.56
CA PHE A 36 22.31 21.14 22.56
C PHE A 36 21.99 20.50 21.22
N THR A 37 22.62 21.03 20.19
CA THR A 37 22.56 20.45 18.85
C THR A 37 23.94 20.07 18.38
N PHE A 38 23.99 19.05 17.53
CA PHE A 38 25.21 18.68 16.85
C PHE A 38 24.92 18.29 15.40
N ILE A 39 25.93 18.46 14.56
CA ILE A 39 25.88 18.03 13.16
C ILE A 39 26.62 16.70 13.08
N GLY A 40 25.90 15.65 12.68
CA GLY A 40 26.47 14.33 12.45
C GLY A 40 27.56 14.37 11.39
N LEU A 41 28.43 13.35 11.37
CA LEU A 41 29.41 13.23 10.28
C LEU A 41 28.71 13.17 8.92
N ASP A 42 27.54 12.54 8.86
CA ASP A 42 26.64 12.48 7.71
C ASP A 42 25.99 13.82 7.30
N GLY A 43 26.22 14.91 8.04
CA GLY A 43 25.60 16.21 7.79
C GLY A 43 24.23 16.39 8.45
N SER A 44 23.67 15.34 9.05
CA SER A 44 22.37 15.36 9.72
C SER A 44 22.37 16.30 10.92
N LEU A 45 21.27 17.02 11.10
CA LEU A 45 21.09 17.88 12.27
C LEU A 45 20.40 17.08 13.38
N ASN A 46 21.02 17.03 14.56
CA ASN A 46 20.55 16.23 15.67
C ASN A 46 20.41 17.11 16.92
N GLU A 47 19.25 17.05 17.55
CA GLU A 47 18.97 17.72 18.82
C GLU A 47 19.01 16.71 19.96
N VAL A 48 19.57 17.11 21.10
CA VAL A 48 19.62 16.27 22.30
C VAL A 48 19.07 17.09 23.46
N ASP A 49 18.02 16.56 24.08
CA ASP A 49 17.39 17.19 25.24
C ASP A 49 18.30 17.10 26.46
N LEU A 50 18.83 15.90 26.73
CA LEU A 50 19.72 15.66 27.85
C LEU A 50 20.73 14.55 27.56
N LEU A 51 22.01 14.81 27.82
CA LEU A 51 23.08 13.82 27.79
C LEU A 51 23.70 13.73 29.19
N VAL A 52 23.77 12.53 29.76
CA VAL A 52 24.27 12.29 31.13
C VAL A 52 25.40 11.27 31.10
N ILE A 53 26.54 11.61 31.69
CA ILE A 53 27.61 10.65 31.98
C ILE A 53 27.81 10.55 33.48
N GLY A 54 27.84 9.32 34.00
CA GLY A 54 28.12 9.05 35.40
C GLY A 54 28.73 7.67 35.60
N PRO A 55 29.00 7.28 36.86
CA PRO A 55 29.61 5.99 37.16
C PRO A 55 28.83 4.79 36.60
N TRP A 56 27.50 4.94 36.53
CA TRP A 56 26.54 3.89 36.14
C TRP A 56 26.15 3.87 34.65
N GLY A 57 26.69 4.80 33.86
CA GLY A 57 26.49 4.76 32.40
C GLY A 57 26.66 6.10 31.72
N PHE A 58 26.53 6.05 30.39
CA PHE A 58 26.54 7.20 29.51
C PHE A 58 25.25 7.18 28.69
N PHE A 59 24.35 8.10 28.97
CA PHE A 59 22.96 8.07 28.51
C PHE A 59 22.64 9.29 27.68
N LEU A 60 22.03 9.09 26.51
CA LEU A 60 21.33 10.11 25.75
C LEU A 60 19.84 9.98 26.05
N THR A 61 19.30 10.97 26.73
CA THR A 61 17.91 11.01 27.18
C THR A 61 17.10 11.91 26.23
N GLU A 62 16.12 11.31 25.56
CA GLU A 62 15.10 12.03 24.80
C GLU A 62 13.87 12.23 25.69
N ILE A 63 13.40 13.47 25.79
CA ILE A 63 12.28 13.85 26.65
C ILE A 63 11.00 13.95 25.82
N LYS A 64 9.93 13.27 26.27
CA LYS A 64 8.59 13.39 25.70
C LYS A 64 7.60 13.77 26.80
N SER A 65 7.09 15.00 26.71
CA SER A 65 6.24 15.61 27.74
C SER A 65 4.74 15.57 27.43
N ARG A 66 4.33 14.85 26.38
CA ARG A 66 2.92 14.69 26.04
C ARG A 66 2.22 13.83 27.12
N PRO A 67 1.06 14.26 27.66
CA PRO A 67 0.28 13.46 28.60
C PRO A 67 -0.39 12.27 27.90
N GLY A 68 -0.68 11.22 28.67
CA GLY A 68 -1.61 10.16 28.27
C GLY A 68 -1.16 8.75 28.63
N VAL A 69 -1.94 7.78 28.18
CA VAL A 69 -1.57 6.36 28.17
C VAL A 69 -0.84 6.07 26.86
N ILE A 70 0.35 5.48 26.96
CA ILE A 70 1.20 5.17 25.81
C ILE A 70 0.99 3.71 25.43
N ARG A 71 0.56 3.47 24.19
CA ARG A 71 0.33 2.15 23.57
C ARG A 71 1.10 2.06 22.25
N GLY A 72 1.22 0.85 21.69
CA GLY A 72 1.90 0.63 20.40
C GLY A 72 2.87 -0.53 20.46
N ASP A 73 3.88 -0.47 19.59
CA ASP A 73 4.84 -1.55 19.35
C ASP A 73 6.26 -1.00 19.16
N THR A 74 7.17 -1.85 18.67
CA THR A 74 8.57 -1.50 18.44
C THR A 74 8.78 -0.48 17.31
N GLN A 75 7.80 -0.29 16.43
CA GLN A 75 7.86 0.61 15.27
C GLN A 75 7.22 1.97 15.56
N ALA A 76 6.03 2.00 16.17
CA ALA A 76 5.33 3.26 16.42
C ALA A 76 4.47 3.22 17.69
N TRP A 77 4.33 4.38 18.31
CA TRP A 77 3.58 4.59 19.54
C TRP A 77 2.37 5.48 19.33
N ARG A 78 1.45 5.43 20.29
CA ARG A 78 0.24 6.24 20.39
C ARG A 78 0.10 6.76 21.81
N TRP A 79 -0.23 8.04 21.95
CA TRP A 79 -0.62 8.69 23.19
C TRP A 79 -2.12 8.93 23.21
N GLU A 80 -2.77 8.52 24.29
CA GLU A 80 -4.21 8.70 24.53
C GLU A 80 -4.41 9.49 25.83
N ASP A 81 -4.91 10.73 25.75
CA ASP A 81 -5.19 11.58 26.92
C ASP A 81 -6.68 11.61 27.31
N GLY A 82 -7.50 10.76 26.70
CA GLY A 82 -8.95 10.67 26.88
C GLY A 82 -9.75 11.57 25.94
N GLN A 83 -9.14 12.59 25.34
CA GLN A 83 -9.78 13.47 24.34
C GLN A 83 -9.12 13.42 22.98
N ARG A 84 -7.80 13.21 22.96
CA ARG A 84 -6.96 13.23 21.75
C ARG A 84 -6.12 11.98 21.67
N VAL A 85 -5.92 11.54 20.44
CA VAL A 85 -5.03 10.46 20.07
C VAL A 85 -3.94 11.05 19.19
N PHE A 86 -2.69 10.72 19.49
CA PHE A 86 -1.53 11.15 18.69
C PHE A 86 -0.60 9.96 18.49
N SER A 87 -0.20 9.69 17.26
CA SER A 87 0.76 8.66 16.91
C SER A 87 2.04 9.25 16.33
N ALA A 88 3.15 8.57 16.62
CA ALA A 88 4.47 8.90 16.10
C ALA A 88 5.34 7.63 16.07
N ASP A 89 6.42 7.68 15.29
CA ASP A 89 7.42 6.60 15.31
C ASP A 89 8.00 6.42 16.71
N ASN A 90 8.43 5.20 17.02
CA ASN A 90 9.02 4.89 18.31
C ASN A 90 10.24 5.82 18.54
N PRO A 91 10.21 6.71 19.54
CA PRO A 91 11.25 7.71 19.74
C PRO A 91 12.61 7.09 20.06
N LEU A 92 12.65 5.82 20.52
CA LEU A 92 13.88 5.08 20.75
C LEU A 92 14.69 4.89 19.45
N MET A 93 14.03 4.76 18.30
CA MET A 93 14.70 4.62 17.00
C MET A 93 15.56 5.84 16.70
N LEU A 94 14.96 7.04 16.76
CA LEU A 94 15.69 8.29 16.55
C LEU A 94 16.76 8.51 17.63
N ALA A 95 16.47 8.22 18.90
CA ALA A 95 17.47 8.33 19.97
C ALA A 95 18.68 7.41 19.73
N GLN A 96 18.46 6.18 19.24
CA GLN A 96 19.53 5.25 18.89
C GLN A 96 20.39 5.77 17.75
N ARG A 97 19.79 6.36 16.71
CA ARG A 97 20.51 7.02 15.61
C ARG A 97 21.36 8.18 16.12
N LYS A 98 20.80 9.03 16.99
CA LYS A 98 21.55 10.13 17.65
C LYS A 98 22.74 9.60 18.45
N CYS A 99 22.58 8.51 19.21
CA CYS A 99 23.69 7.87 19.94
C CYS A 99 24.81 7.40 19.01
N GLN A 100 24.48 6.74 17.91
CA GLN A 100 25.48 6.25 16.94
C GLN A 100 26.28 7.42 16.34
N LYS A 101 25.59 8.49 15.93
CA LYS A 101 26.21 9.69 15.35
C LYS A 101 27.08 10.43 16.36
N LEU A 102 26.58 10.65 17.57
CA LEU A 102 27.34 11.33 18.62
C LEU A 102 28.57 10.51 19.03
N LYS A 103 28.43 9.19 19.17
CA LYS A 103 29.56 8.29 19.42
C LYS A 103 30.63 8.44 18.33
N ALA A 104 30.24 8.42 17.06
CA ALA A 104 31.17 8.54 15.93
C ALA A 104 31.93 9.88 15.95
N LEU A 105 31.25 10.98 16.29
CA LEU A 105 31.87 12.30 16.45
C LEU A 105 32.85 12.35 17.62
N LEU A 106 32.44 11.86 18.79
CA LEU A 106 33.27 11.86 19.99
C LEU A 106 34.53 11.03 19.79
N SER A 107 34.41 9.90 19.11
CA SER A 107 35.54 8.99 18.83
C SER A 107 36.63 9.64 17.96
N LYS A 108 36.31 10.69 17.20
CA LYS A 108 37.29 11.45 16.39
C LYS A 108 38.02 12.56 17.16
N GLN A 109 37.55 12.91 18.36
CA GLN A 109 38.15 13.97 19.16
C GLN A 109 39.54 13.57 19.66
N LYS A 110 40.42 14.54 19.85
CA LYS A 110 41.81 14.30 20.27
C LYS A 110 41.85 13.61 21.63
N ALA A 111 40.96 14.00 22.55
CA ALA A 111 40.82 13.38 23.86
C ALA A 111 40.55 11.87 23.80
N MET A 112 39.86 11.38 22.78
CA MET A 112 39.49 9.96 22.64
C MET A 112 40.57 9.08 21.99
N ARG A 113 41.69 9.64 21.53
CA ARG A 113 42.75 8.86 20.86
C ARG A 113 43.36 7.82 21.80
N GLY A 114 43.30 6.55 21.38
CA GLY A 114 43.80 5.42 22.18
C GLY A 114 42.96 5.11 23.42
N GLN A 115 41.76 5.69 23.53
CA GLN A 115 40.84 5.46 24.65
C GLN A 115 39.64 4.64 24.18
N THR A 116 39.09 3.81 25.07
CA THR A 116 37.86 3.07 24.79
C THR A 116 36.65 3.95 25.08
N MET A 117 35.77 4.11 24.09
CA MET A 117 34.53 4.87 24.24
C MET A 117 33.53 4.09 25.11
N PRO A 118 33.03 4.67 26.22
CA PRO A 118 31.93 4.07 26.96
C PRO A 118 30.70 3.86 26.07
N PHE A 119 29.91 2.83 26.38
CA PHE A 119 28.70 2.57 25.61
C PHE A 119 27.69 3.70 25.85
N LEU A 120 27.40 4.45 24.79
CA LEU A 120 26.38 5.51 24.79
C LEU A 120 25.01 4.89 24.50
N GLU A 121 24.14 4.94 25.50
CA GLU A 121 22.84 4.27 25.50
C GLU A 121 21.70 5.28 25.32
N PRO A 122 20.76 5.06 24.39
CA PRO A 122 19.55 5.87 24.30
C PRO A 122 18.55 5.49 25.39
N VAL A 123 17.91 6.48 26.00
CA VAL A 123 16.80 6.29 26.93
C VAL A 123 15.69 7.31 26.64
N ILE A 124 14.43 6.89 26.82
CA ILE A 124 13.27 7.76 26.63
C ILE A 124 12.70 8.14 27.98
N PHE A 125 12.57 9.44 28.24
CA PHE A 125 11.93 9.97 29.44
C PHE A 125 10.54 10.52 29.10
N LEU A 126 9.51 9.78 29.51
CA LEU A 126 8.12 10.21 29.47
C LEU A 126 7.86 11.12 30.68
N SER A 127 8.04 12.43 30.49
CA SER A 127 8.16 13.36 31.60
C SER A 127 6.85 13.88 32.18
N HIS A 128 5.72 13.71 31.50
CA HIS A 128 4.43 14.18 32.06
C HIS A 128 4.00 13.30 33.24
N ALA A 129 3.52 13.92 34.32
CA ALA A 129 3.18 13.19 35.56
C ALA A 129 2.04 12.18 35.40
N SER A 130 1.11 12.43 34.47
CA SER A 130 -0.01 11.52 34.17
C SER A 130 0.35 10.35 33.26
N ASN A 131 1.60 10.26 32.77
CA ASN A 131 1.96 9.25 31.79
C ASN A 131 1.90 7.82 32.36
N GLN A 132 1.32 6.93 31.57
CA GLN A 132 1.24 5.50 31.87
C GLN A 132 1.75 4.70 30.68
N ILE A 133 2.57 3.67 30.94
CA ILE A 133 3.09 2.80 29.89
C ILE A 133 2.20 1.56 29.80
N ALA A 134 1.51 1.41 28.67
CA ALA A 134 0.75 0.24 28.27
C ALA A 134 1.33 -0.37 26.97
N LEU A 135 2.66 -0.36 26.88
CA LEU A 135 3.44 -0.97 25.80
C LEU A 135 3.80 -2.42 26.14
N PRO A 136 3.92 -3.32 25.14
CA PRO A 136 4.44 -4.66 25.34
C PRO A 136 5.93 -4.65 25.78
N PRO A 137 6.45 -5.75 26.36
CA PRO A 137 7.80 -5.79 26.95
C PRO A 137 8.93 -5.38 26.01
N ASP A 138 8.86 -5.76 24.75
CA ASP A 138 9.82 -5.43 23.71
C ASP A 138 9.79 -3.94 23.32
N ALA A 139 8.62 -3.31 23.32
CA ALA A 139 8.44 -1.90 22.98
C ALA A 139 8.71 -0.92 24.14
N ARG A 140 8.70 -1.38 25.39
CA ARG A 140 8.93 -0.52 26.58
C ARG A 140 10.37 -0.51 27.10
N MET A 141 11.29 -1.20 26.42
CA MET A 141 12.70 -1.25 26.78
C MET A 141 13.33 0.15 26.79
N ARG A 142 14.01 0.51 27.88
CA ARG A 142 14.67 1.83 28.07
C ARG A 142 13.71 3.02 28.02
N VAL A 143 12.45 2.80 28.40
CA VAL A 143 11.42 3.83 28.51
C VAL A 143 11.13 4.04 29.99
N PHE A 144 11.31 5.27 30.46
CA PHE A 144 11.21 5.62 31.87
C PHE A 144 10.18 6.72 32.11
N LEU A 145 9.41 6.55 33.18
CA LEU A 145 8.54 7.57 33.74
C LEU A 145 9.28 8.33 34.85
N ARG A 146 8.61 9.30 35.47
CA ARG A 146 9.09 9.88 36.73
C ARG A 146 9.20 8.80 37.80
N ASP A 147 10.27 8.92 38.60
CA ASP A 147 10.46 8.14 39.82
C ASP A 147 9.28 8.36 40.78
N SER A 148 8.88 7.27 41.43
CA SER A 148 7.91 7.30 42.52
C SER A 148 8.41 6.42 43.67
N THR A 149 7.80 6.53 44.85
CA THR A 149 8.19 5.78 46.04
C THR A 149 8.31 4.28 45.81
N ASN A 150 7.46 3.71 44.96
CA ASN A 150 7.39 2.26 44.73
C ASN A 150 7.83 1.84 43.32
N ARG A 151 8.31 2.77 42.48
CA ARG A 151 8.70 2.46 41.10
C ARG A 151 9.93 3.28 40.69
N PRO A 152 11.07 2.62 40.36
CA PRO A 152 12.22 3.32 39.79
C PRO A 152 11.82 3.98 38.47
N GLY A 153 12.27 5.22 38.27
CA GLY A 153 12.03 5.99 37.06
C GLY A 153 13.33 6.42 36.39
N ILE A 154 13.28 7.55 35.68
CA ILE A 154 14.42 8.09 34.94
C ILE A 154 15.63 8.37 35.84
N CYS A 155 15.44 8.87 37.07
CA CYS A 155 16.54 9.18 37.98
C CYS A 155 17.19 7.89 38.52
N ALA A 156 16.40 6.86 38.82
CA ALA A 156 16.93 5.53 39.16
C ALA A 156 17.75 4.92 38.01
N ALA A 157 17.27 5.05 36.78
CA ALA A 157 17.99 4.61 35.58
C ALA A 157 19.35 5.33 35.43
N LEU A 158 19.35 6.66 35.54
CA LEU A 158 20.57 7.47 35.35
C LEU A 158 21.57 7.32 36.51
N ASN A 159 21.09 7.26 37.75
CA ASN A 159 21.96 7.26 38.94
C ASN A 159 22.41 5.88 39.39
N ARG A 160 21.64 4.82 39.10
CA ARG A 160 21.87 3.46 39.61
C ARG A 160 21.76 2.37 38.54
N ARG A 161 21.50 2.73 37.28
CA ARG A 161 21.28 1.79 36.17
C ARG A 161 20.11 0.83 36.42
N GLU A 162 19.09 1.29 37.13
CA GLU A 162 17.89 0.51 37.45
C GLU A 162 16.80 0.74 36.42
N GLY A 163 16.28 -0.35 35.85
CA GLY A 163 15.06 -0.32 35.04
C GLY A 163 15.12 -1.25 33.82
N GLU A 164 14.01 -1.36 33.13
CA GLU A 164 13.82 -2.32 32.03
C GLU A 164 14.67 -1.96 30.81
N GLY A 165 15.36 -2.95 30.24
CA GLY A 165 16.27 -2.77 29.11
C GLY A 165 17.67 -2.23 29.44
N LEU A 166 18.00 -2.05 30.73
CA LEU A 166 19.36 -1.78 31.18
C LEU A 166 20.00 -3.04 31.75
N LYS A 167 21.24 -3.33 31.32
CA LYS A 167 22.02 -4.46 31.87
C LYS A 167 22.45 -4.15 33.30
N LYS A 168 22.21 -5.09 34.23
CA LYS A 168 22.71 -5.00 35.60
C LYS A 168 24.22 -5.21 35.65
N PHE A 169 24.90 -4.45 36.49
CA PHE A 169 26.34 -4.56 36.73
C PHE A 169 26.62 -4.66 38.23
N ASP A 170 27.60 -5.47 38.62
CA ASP A 170 28.01 -5.65 40.01
C ASP A 170 28.81 -4.46 40.55
N HIS A 171 29.39 -3.66 39.66
CA HIS A 171 30.19 -2.48 39.98
C HIS A 171 29.99 -1.39 38.91
N PRO A 172 30.30 -0.11 39.24
CA PRO A 172 30.14 0.99 38.28
C PRO A 172 30.93 0.74 36.98
N PRO A 173 30.26 0.72 35.81
CA PRO A 173 30.90 0.44 34.52
C PRO A 173 31.84 1.54 34.02
N ILE A 174 31.71 2.78 34.51
CA ILE A 174 32.52 3.91 34.06
C ILE A 174 33.32 4.45 35.24
N ASN A 175 34.64 4.43 35.12
CA ASN A 175 35.54 5.00 36.13
C ASN A 175 35.80 6.50 35.88
N LYS A 176 36.37 7.19 36.88
CA LYS A 176 36.67 8.63 36.81
C LYS A 176 37.58 9.02 35.62
N PRO A 177 38.67 8.28 35.31
CA PRO A 177 39.49 8.57 34.13
C PRO A 177 38.71 8.53 32.81
N ALA A 178 37.92 7.48 32.58
CA ALA A 178 37.11 7.34 31.36
C ALA A 178 36.08 8.46 31.24
N MET A 179 35.42 8.83 32.34
CA MET A 179 34.48 9.96 32.37
C MET A 179 35.19 11.29 32.01
N SER A 180 36.36 11.55 32.59
CA SER A 180 37.15 12.76 32.29
C SER A 180 37.57 12.85 30.83
N VAL A 181 37.90 11.72 30.21
CA VAL A 181 38.19 11.64 28.77
C VAL A 181 36.98 12.06 27.94
N VAL A 182 35.79 11.51 28.22
CA VAL A 182 34.56 11.85 27.48
C VAL A 182 34.18 13.32 27.66
N LEU A 183 34.28 13.86 28.89
CA LEU A 183 34.00 15.27 29.15
C LEU A 183 34.92 16.20 28.34
N ARG A 184 36.21 15.89 28.25
CA ARG A 184 37.14 16.63 27.38
C ARG A 184 36.75 16.51 25.90
N ALA A 185 36.36 15.33 25.45
CA ALA A 185 35.88 15.13 24.07
C ALA A 185 34.61 15.95 23.77
N MET A 186 33.68 16.07 24.72
CA MET A 186 32.49 16.92 24.60
C MET A 186 32.87 18.40 24.49
N HIS A 187 33.85 18.87 25.26
CA HIS A 187 34.37 20.23 25.14
C HIS A 187 35.08 20.48 23.79
N GLU A 188 35.88 19.51 23.31
CA GLU A 188 36.54 19.58 22.00
C GLU A 188 35.55 19.61 20.83
N LEU A 189 34.40 18.94 20.96
CA LEU A 189 33.34 18.95 19.95
C LEU A 189 32.76 20.35 19.71
N GLY A 190 32.88 21.26 20.70
CA GLY A 190 32.40 22.63 20.58
C GLY A 190 30.89 22.69 20.38
N LEU A 191 30.13 22.17 21.34
CA LEU A 191 28.66 22.13 21.29
C LEU A 191 28.08 23.49 20.92
N LYS A 192 27.22 23.50 19.91
CA LYS A 192 26.53 24.71 19.49
C LYS A 192 25.24 24.85 20.31
N PRO A 193 24.82 26.10 20.61
CA PRO A 193 23.46 26.36 21.06
C PRO A 193 22.46 25.66 20.13
N LYS A 194 21.33 25.20 20.69
CA LYS A 194 20.06 24.97 20.00
C LYS A 194 19.62 26.34 19.47
N THR A 195 20.29 26.80 18.41
CA THR A 195 20.04 28.11 17.80
C THR A 195 18.58 28.18 17.38
N GLY A 196 17.94 29.32 17.65
CA GLY A 196 16.63 29.64 17.08
C GLY A 196 16.64 29.52 15.55
N ALA A 197 15.46 29.35 14.96
CA ALA A 197 15.21 29.35 13.53
C ALA A 197 16.30 28.66 12.67
N ARG A 198 16.35 27.33 12.69
CA ARG A 198 17.17 26.54 11.73
C ARG A 198 16.77 26.92 10.31
N ARG A 199 17.69 27.05 9.36
CA ARG A 199 17.33 27.46 7.98
C ARG A 199 17.78 26.48 6.90
N ALA A 200 16.92 26.31 5.90
CA ALA A 200 17.24 25.76 4.59
C ALA A 200 16.83 26.81 3.55
N GLY A 201 17.80 27.58 3.04
CA GLY A 201 17.50 28.76 2.23
C GLY A 201 16.65 29.76 3.00
N ASP A 202 15.51 30.15 2.41
CA ASP A 202 14.54 31.10 2.98
C ASP A 202 13.50 30.45 3.91
N TYR A 203 13.67 29.17 4.23
CA TYR A 203 12.76 28.40 5.08
C TYR A 203 13.35 28.15 6.46
N GLU A 204 12.59 28.49 7.49
CA GLU A 204 12.84 28.15 8.88
C GLU A 204 12.33 26.74 9.18
N LEU A 205 13.20 25.85 9.66
CA LEU A 205 12.91 24.46 10.01
C LEU A 205 12.45 24.36 11.47
N GLY A 206 11.27 23.78 11.66
CA GLY A 206 10.64 23.45 12.94
C GLY A 206 11.00 22.05 13.43
N SER A 207 9.99 21.22 13.66
CA SER A 207 10.16 19.87 14.21
C SER A 207 10.65 18.87 13.14
N LEU A 208 11.50 17.93 13.54
CA LEU A 208 11.85 16.79 12.68
C LEU A 208 10.66 15.83 12.61
N LEU A 209 10.21 15.53 11.40
CA LEU A 209 9.08 14.65 11.11
C LEU A 209 9.53 13.22 10.77
N TYR A 210 10.66 13.09 10.06
CA TYR A 210 11.17 11.80 9.61
C TYR A 210 12.68 11.84 9.37
N GLU A 211 13.35 10.70 9.55
CA GLU A 211 14.73 10.49 9.13
C GLU A 211 14.88 9.08 8.54
N SER A 212 15.52 8.96 7.38
CA SER A 212 15.74 7.66 6.73
C SER A 212 16.73 6.76 7.49
N PRO A 213 16.64 5.42 7.33
CA PRO A 213 17.56 4.48 7.97
C PRO A 213 19.04 4.73 7.61
N ALA A 214 19.33 5.12 6.37
CA ALA A 214 20.70 5.45 5.94
C ALA A 214 21.16 6.86 6.34
N HIS A 215 20.34 7.64 7.07
CA HIS A 215 20.61 9.03 7.47
C HIS A 215 20.83 9.99 6.29
N THR A 216 20.31 9.64 5.13
CA THR A 216 20.47 10.39 3.89
C THR A 216 19.33 11.36 3.63
N VAL A 217 18.19 11.21 4.31
CA VAL A 217 17.01 12.04 4.15
C VAL A 217 16.46 12.43 5.51
N GLN A 218 16.11 13.71 5.67
CA GLN A 218 15.36 14.22 6.83
C GLN A 218 14.19 15.09 6.36
N ASP A 219 13.02 14.85 6.92
CA ASP A 219 11.85 15.69 6.69
C ASP A 219 11.58 16.58 7.90
N TRP A 220 11.37 17.85 7.63
CA TRP A 220 11.17 18.87 8.65
C TRP A 220 9.89 19.65 8.39
N GLU A 221 9.17 20.00 9.45
CA GLU A 221 8.24 21.12 9.37
C GLU A 221 9.01 22.37 8.97
N ALA A 222 8.44 23.18 8.09
CA ALA A 222 9.08 24.39 7.60
C ALA A 222 8.09 25.54 7.46
N SER A 223 8.61 26.76 7.59
CA SER A 223 7.87 28.00 7.34
C SER A 223 8.76 28.98 6.59
N HIS A 224 8.21 29.70 5.62
CA HIS A 224 9.00 30.69 4.90
C HIS A 224 9.24 31.93 5.80
N VAL A 225 10.48 32.42 5.88
CA VAL A 225 10.86 33.48 6.82
C VAL A 225 10.15 34.81 6.54
N VAL A 226 10.01 35.17 5.26
CA VAL A 226 9.40 36.45 4.83
C VAL A 226 7.95 36.31 4.39
N ALA A 227 7.65 35.39 3.47
CA ALA A 227 6.30 35.18 2.97
C ALA A 227 5.41 34.54 4.06
N LYS A 228 4.22 35.11 4.27
CA LYS A 228 3.15 34.45 5.02
C LYS A 228 2.56 33.31 4.18
N SER A 229 3.35 32.28 3.93
CA SER A 229 2.88 31.04 3.32
C SER A 229 2.35 30.11 4.41
N GLY A 230 1.41 29.24 4.04
CA GLY A 230 0.95 28.17 4.94
C GLY A 230 2.10 27.19 5.30
N PRO A 231 1.81 26.16 6.11
CA PRO A 231 2.81 25.17 6.51
C PRO A 231 3.55 24.55 5.32
N ARG A 232 4.83 24.25 5.50
CA ARG A 232 5.69 23.57 4.53
C ARG A 232 6.32 22.33 5.12
N LEU A 233 6.68 21.41 4.24
CA LEU A 233 7.51 20.26 4.52
C LEU A 233 8.82 20.47 3.76
N ALA A 234 9.93 20.55 4.47
CA ALA A 234 11.26 20.62 3.87
C ALA A 234 11.91 19.24 3.98
N ARG A 235 12.08 18.57 2.85
CA ARG A 235 12.85 17.33 2.73
C ARG A 235 14.28 17.65 2.37
N LEU A 236 15.22 17.34 3.25
CA LEU A 236 16.65 17.55 3.04
C LEU A 236 17.32 16.24 2.62
N TYR A 237 18.07 16.27 1.53
CA TYR A 237 18.95 15.19 1.08
C TYR A 237 20.36 15.45 1.57
N LEU A 238 20.74 14.74 2.62
CA LEU A 238 21.91 15.02 3.44
C LEU A 238 23.20 14.51 2.79
N VAL A 239 24.07 15.44 2.46
CA VAL A 239 25.40 15.18 1.92
C VAL A 239 26.44 15.35 3.02
N ASN A 240 27.14 14.26 3.33
CA ASN A 240 28.26 14.26 4.26
C ASN A 240 29.42 15.13 3.70
N SER A 241 30.09 15.91 4.55
CA SER A 241 31.32 16.65 4.21
C SER A 241 32.45 15.76 3.64
N ALA A 242 32.50 14.49 4.04
CA ALA A 242 33.41 13.46 3.56
C ALA A 242 32.80 12.56 2.46
N ALA A 243 31.59 12.87 1.96
CA ALA A 243 30.96 12.11 0.89
C ALA A 243 31.80 12.16 -0.40
N THR A 244 31.90 11.03 -1.09
CA THR A 244 32.48 10.94 -2.42
C THR A 244 31.64 11.76 -3.41
N ALA A 245 32.22 12.20 -4.53
CA ALA A 245 31.46 12.91 -5.57
C ALA A 245 30.26 12.07 -6.05
N GLU A 246 30.45 10.76 -6.19
CA GLU A 246 29.40 9.82 -6.58
C GLU A 246 28.21 9.80 -5.59
N ASP A 247 28.48 9.81 -4.28
CA ASP A 247 27.42 9.86 -3.26
C ASP A 247 26.63 11.17 -3.31
N ARG A 248 27.30 12.31 -3.53
CA ARG A 248 26.61 13.61 -3.66
C ARG A 248 25.74 13.63 -4.90
N ASP A 249 26.26 13.12 -6.00
CA ASP A 249 25.53 13.06 -7.27
C ASP A 249 24.32 12.11 -7.15
N ARG A 250 24.48 10.97 -6.45
CA ARG A 250 23.41 10.01 -6.16
C ARG A 250 22.25 10.67 -5.41
N LEU A 251 22.53 11.43 -4.35
CA LEU A 251 21.51 12.13 -3.56
C LEU A 251 20.91 13.33 -4.30
N THR A 252 21.72 14.04 -5.08
CA THR A 252 21.25 15.15 -5.91
C THR A 252 20.29 14.66 -7.00
N ARG A 253 20.57 13.51 -7.64
CA ARG A 253 19.65 12.87 -8.57
C ARG A 253 18.36 12.41 -7.89
N ALA A 254 18.41 12.02 -6.62
CA ALA A 254 17.23 11.64 -5.84
C ALA A 254 16.32 12.84 -5.58
N ALA A 255 16.89 13.93 -5.06
CA ALA A 255 16.18 15.19 -4.83
C ALA A 255 15.57 15.73 -6.12
N ARG A 256 16.33 15.67 -7.21
CA ARG A 256 15.87 16.06 -8.55
C ARG A 256 14.66 15.24 -8.98
N ARG A 257 14.69 13.91 -8.85
CA ARG A 257 13.54 13.05 -9.18
C ARG A 257 12.31 13.37 -8.33
N ASP A 258 12.50 13.59 -7.02
CA ASP A 258 11.42 13.91 -6.10
C ASP A 258 10.75 15.27 -6.41
N PHE A 259 11.43 16.15 -7.14
CA PHE A 259 10.91 17.43 -7.63
C PHE A 259 10.38 17.35 -9.07
N GLU A 260 11.24 17.01 -10.03
CA GLU A 260 10.98 17.09 -11.48
C GLU A 260 9.91 16.10 -11.96
N LEU A 261 9.69 14.96 -11.27
CA LEU A 261 8.66 14.00 -11.66
C LEU A 261 7.23 14.50 -11.40
N ILE A 262 7.06 15.33 -10.37
CA ILE A 262 5.73 15.77 -9.91
C ILE A 262 5.47 17.26 -10.14
N GLU A 263 6.50 18.09 -10.32
CA GLU A 263 6.33 19.51 -10.66
C GLU A 263 5.37 19.76 -11.86
N PRO A 264 5.43 19.01 -12.98
CA PRO A 264 4.55 19.25 -14.11
C PRO A 264 3.13 18.64 -13.94
N LEU A 265 2.91 17.86 -12.89
CA LEU A 265 1.66 17.13 -12.67
C LEU A 265 0.68 17.98 -11.85
N ASP A 266 -0.61 17.94 -12.22
CA ASP A 266 -1.67 18.66 -11.51
C ASP A 266 -2.82 17.70 -11.17
N HIS A 267 -2.73 17.10 -9.99
CA HIS A 267 -3.74 16.20 -9.45
C HIS A 267 -3.95 16.48 -7.96
N PRO A 268 -5.20 16.53 -7.46
CA PRO A 268 -5.49 16.86 -6.06
C PRO A 268 -4.87 15.89 -5.06
N GLY A 269 -4.68 14.64 -5.45
CA GLY A 269 -4.05 13.62 -4.62
C GLY A 269 -2.52 13.62 -4.62
N LEU A 270 -1.85 14.52 -5.36
CA LEU A 270 -0.40 14.69 -5.29
C LEU A 270 -0.03 15.75 -4.23
N LEU A 271 1.00 15.48 -3.43
CA LEU A 271 1.53 16.50 -2.53
C LEU A 271 2.25 17.57 -3.33
N ARG A 272 1.66 18.78 -3.36
CA ARG A 272 2.17 19.86 -4.19
C ARG A 272 3.57 20.31 -3.78
N VAL A 273 4.50 20.23 -4.73
CA VAL A 273 5.86 20.74 -4.59
C VAL A 273 5.90 22.24 -4.94
N ASP A 274 6.67 23.03 -4.17
CA ASP A 274 6.86 24.46 -4.41
C ASP A 274 8.18 24.74 -5.12
N THR A 275 9.28 24.17 -4.63
CA THR A 275 10.62 24.43 -5.19
C THR A 275 11.65 23.40 -4.70
N MET A 276 12.78 23.33 -5.38
CA MET A 276 14.00 22.67 -4.92
C MET A 276 15.08 23.71 -4.69
N ILE A 277 15.72 23.67 -3.51
CA ILE A 277 16.77 24.60 -3.11
C ILE A 277 18.08 23.86 -2.84
N SER A 278 19.20 24.56 -3.03
CA SER A 278 20.51 24.07 -2.59
C SER A 278 20.80 24.58 -1.19
N THR A 279 21.32 23.71 -0.32
CA THR A 279 21.76 24.08 1.03
C THR A 279 23.19 23.61 1.26
N GLU A 280 23.85 24.13 2.30
CA GLU A 280 25.18 23.66 2.73
C GLU A 280 25.22 22.16 3.06
N ARG A 281 24.06 21.55 3.35
CA ARG A 281 23.92 20.15 3.74
C ARG A 281 23.46 19.26 2.59
N GLY A 282 23.33 19.80 1.38
CA GLY A 282 22.76 19.11 0.22
C GLY A 282 21.45 19.73 -0.26
N PRO A 283 20.86 19.21 -1.34
CA PRO A 283 19.62 19.74 -1.89
C PRO A 283 18.43 19.49 -0.97
N ALA A 284 17.45 20.37 -1.02
CA ALA A 284 16.19 20.20 -0.30
C ALA A 284 15.00 20.45 -1.22
N VAL A 285 13.97 19.62 -1.08
CA VAL A 285 12.70 19.77 -1.80
C VAL A 285 11.64 20.29 -0.83
N ILE A 286 10.94 21.34 -1.24
CA ILE A 286 9.96 22.04 -0.41
C ILE A 286 8.56 21.73 -0.92
N TYR A 287 7.72 21.18 -0.05
CA TYR A 287 6.32 20.88 -0.34
C TYR A 287 5.37 21.77 0.44
N ARG A 288 4.18 22.00 -0.13
CA ARG A 288 3.03 22.54 0.61
C ARG A 288 2.52 21.46 1.56
N TYR A 289 2.60 21.70 2.86
CA TYR A 289 2.16 20.73 3.85
C TYR A 289 0.72 21.03 4.25
N PRO A 290 -0.24 20.12 3.97
CA PRO A 290 -1.63 20.35 4.34
C PRO A 290 -1.75 20.46 5.86
N LYS A 291 -2.62 21.37 6.31
CA LYS A 291 -2.87 21.55 7.73
C LYS A 291 -3.44 20.26 8.32
N ASP A 292 -2.97 19.90 9.52
CA ASP A 292 -3.42 18.71 10.26
C ASP A 292 -3.19 17.39 9.51
N ALA A 293 -2.32 17.37 8.49
CA ALA A 293 -1.94 16.17 7.80
C ALA A 293 -1.24 15.16 8.73
N ARG A 294 -1.48 13.87 8.48
CA ARG A 294 -0.83 12.74 9.15
C ARG A 294 -0.41 11.72 8.10
N ARG A 295 0.72 11.03 8.31
CA ARG A 295 1.06 9.88 7.45
C ARG A 295 0.00 8.79 7.60
N LEU A 296 -0.31 8.06 6.53
CA LEU A 296 -1.39 7.06 6.51
C LEU A 296 -1.19 5.99 7.59
N ASP A 297 0.04 5.56 7.87
CA ASP A 297 0.35 4.61 8.95
C ASP A 297 -0.01 5.14 10.34
N HIS A 298 0.32 6.40 10.63
CA HIS A 298 -0.08 7.08 11.87
C HIS A 298 -1.58 7.34 11.92
N PHE A 299 -2.18 7.76 10.81
CA PHE A 299 -3.61 8.00 10.70
C PHE A 299 -4.44 6.72 10.95
N LEU A 300 -4.07 5.60 10.32
CA LEU A 300 -4.76 4.32 10.51
C LEU A 300 -4.60 3.79 11.93
N ARG A 301 -3.45 4.05 12.57
CA ARG A 301 -3.40 3.87 14.01
C ARG A 301 -4.45 4.78 14.63
N GLU A 302 -4.36 6.11 14.51
CA GLU A 302 -5.18 7.11 15.26
C GLU A 302 -6.69 6.94 15.12
N LYS A 303 -7.14 6.61 13.92
CA LYS A 303 -8.55 6.64 13.54
C LYS A 303 -9.07 5.33 12.97
N GLY A 304 -8.23 4.31 12.75
CA GLY A 304 -8.60 3.07 12.06
C GLY A 304 -9.89 2.43 12.59
N ASP A 305 -10.02 2.29 13.91
CA ASP A 305 -11.21 1.70 14.54
C ASP A 305 -12.50 2.50 14.31
N ALA A 306 -12.37 3.80 14.03
CA ALA A 306 -13.50 4.69 13.74
C ALA A 306 -13.78 4.85 12.24
N LEU A 307 -12.91 4.33 11.36
CA LEU A 307 -13.12 4.41 9.91
C LEU A 307 -14.19 3.41 9.48
N THR A 308 -15.22 3.92 8.82
CA THR A 308 -16.21 3.10 8.14
C THR A 308 -15.58 2.39 6.93
N VAL A 309 -16.27 1.39 6.40
CA VAL A 309 -15.86 0.74 5.14
C VAL A 309 -15.82 1.76 3.99
N SER A 310 -16.77 2.70 3.96
CA SER A 310 -16.81 3.79 2.97
C SER A 310 -15.60 4.72 3.10
N ASP A 311 -15.17 5.08 4.31
CA ASP A 311 -13.96 5.88 4.51
C ASP A 311 -12.72 5.16 3.97
N ARG A 312 -12.59 3.86 4.24
CA ARG A 312 -11.46 3.03 3.79
C ARG A 312 -11.43 2.91 2.27
N LEU A 313 -12.58 2.71 1.63
CA LEU A 313 -12.71 2.69 0.17
C LEU A 313 -12.39 4.06 -0.44
N SER A 314 -12.90 5.14 0.13
CA SER A 314 -12.60 6.50 -0.36
C SER A 314 -11.10 6.80 -0.30
N LEU A 315 -10.42 6.45 0.80
CA LEU A 315 -8.96 6.59 0.90
C LEU A 315 -8.25 5.76 -0.18
N LEU A 316 -8.60 4.48 -0.33
CA LEU A 316 -7.99 3.59 -1.32
C LEU A 316 -8.20 4.09 -2.75
N ARG A 317 -9.42 4.53 -3.09
CA ARG A 317 -9.80 5.09 -4.38
C ARG A 317 -8.96 6.32 -4.73
N GLN A 318 -8.87 7.30 -3.82
CA GLN A 318 -8.05 8.50 -4.05
C GLN A 318 -6.57 8.16 -4.29
N ILE A 319 -6.02 7.16 -3.58
CA ILE A 319 -4.64 6.70 -3.78
C ILE A 319 -4.51 6.04 -5.16
N ALA A 320 -5.41 5.11 -5.50
CA ALA A 320 -5.40 4.41 -6.79
C ALA A 320 -5.54 5.37 -7.99
N GLU A 321 -6.45 6.33 -7.92
CA GLU A 321 -6.64 7.38 -8.94
C GLU A 321 -5.39 8.26 -9.10
N THR A 322 -4.74 8.61 -7.99
CA THR A 322 -3.49 9.39 -8.03
C THR A 322 -2.36 8.64 -8.73
N ILE A 323 -2.22 7.33 -8.46
CA ILE A 323 -1.21 6.48 -9.10
C ILE A 323 -1.56 6.23 -10.56
N ALA A 324 -2.83 5.98 -10.89
CA ALA A 324 -3.29 5.84 -12.26
C ALA A 324 -2.99 7.11 -13.08
N TYR A 325 -3.28 8.30 -12.52
CA TYR A 325 -2.94 9.58 -13.14
C TYR A 325 -1.44 9.71 -13.39
N ALA A 326 -0.59 9.34 -12.42
CA ALA A 326 0.86 9.37 -12.60
C ALA A 326 1.32 8.41 -13.72
N HIS A 327 0.76 7.19 -13.76
CA HIS A 327 1.06 6.18 -14.78
C HIS A 327 0.65 6.63 -16.19
N ASP A 328 -0.48 7.32 -16.34
CA ASP A 328 -0.90 7.90 -17.63
C ASP A 328 0.11 8.94 -18.15
N HIS A 329 0.81 9.62 -17.24
CA HIS A 329 1.89 10.56 -17.53
C HIS A 329 3.27 9.88 -17.58
N ARG A 330 3.29 8.53 -17.59
CA ARG A 330 4.48 7.67 -17.60
C ARG A 330 5.40 7.88 -16.39
N VAL A 331 4.85 8.31 -15.26
CA VAL A 331 5.57 8.46 -14.00
C VAL A 331 5.23 7.29 -13.09
N ILE A 332 6.24 6.56 -12.62
CA ILE A 332 6.11 5.40 -11.73
C ILE A 332 6.70 5.76 -10.37
N HIS A 333 6.00 5.46 -9.28
CA HIS A 333 6.39 5.85 -7.93
C HIS A 333 7.53 4.99 -7.36
N ARG A 334 7.45 3.64 -7.51
CA ARG A 334 8.43 2.61 -7.08
C ARG A 334 8.65 2.45 -5.58
N GLY A 335 8.29 3.44 -4.78
CA GLY A 335 8.40 3.44 -3.32
C GLY A 335 7.08 3.63 -2.58
N LEU A 336 5.96 3.22 -3.18
CA LEU A 336 4.63 3.49 -2.62
C LEU A 336 4.41 2.64 -1.36
N THR A 337 4.13 3.32 -0.24
CA THR A 337 3.90 2.75 1.08
C THR A 337 2.95 3.66 1.88
N PRO A 338 2.42 3.21 3.03
CA PRO A 338 1.68 4.11 3.92
C PRO A 338 2.47 5.37 4.38
N GLN A 339 3.81 5.33 4.41
CA GLN A 339 4.63 6.49 4.78
C GLN A 339 4.76 7.53 3.66
N SER A 340 4.46 7.16 2.42
CA SER A 340 4.43 8.05 1.24
C SER A 340 3.06 8.69 1.00
N ILE A 341 2.13 8.56 1.95
CA ILE A 341 0.76 9.08 1.83
C ILE A 341 0.44 9.92 3.05
N LEU A 342 0.07 11.17 2.84
CA LEU A 342 -0.47 12.06 3.88
C LEU A 342 -1.99 12.10 3.79
N VAL A 343 -2.67 11.99 4.93
CA VAL A 343 -4.12 12.12 5.07
C VAL A 343 -4.41 13.42 5.81
N SER A 344 -5.25 14.29 5.25
CA SER A 344 -5.76 15.49 5.92
C SER A 344 -7.28 15.49 5.95
N PRO A 345 -7.91 16.28 6.84
CA PRO A 345 -9.35 16.53 6.76
C PRO A 345 -9.74 17.10 5.39
N ALA A 346 -10.90 16.70 4.87
CA ALA A 346 -11.52 17.30 3.70
C ALA A 346 -12.39 18.52 4.09
N ASP A 347 -12.87 19.27 3.09
CA ASP A 347 -13.89 20.30 3.27
C ASP A 347 -15.25 19.61 3.52
N GLY A 348 -15.51 19.18 4.76
CA GLY A 348 -16.70 18.42 5.17
C GLY A 348 -16.36 17.19 6.02
N ASP A 349 -17.31 16.26 6.13
CA ASP A 349 -17.07 14.96 6.76
C ASP A 349 -16.34 14.05 5.75
N GLY A 350 -15.01 13.96 5.88
CA GLY A 350 -14.19 13.10 5.03
C GLY A 350 -12.69 13.41 5.11
N TYR A 351 -11.92 12.69 4.30
CA TYR A 351 -10.46 12.77 4.28
C TYR A 351 -9.92 12.94 2.86
N ARG A 352 -8.78 13.62 2.72
CA ARG A 352 -8.02 13.74 1.47
C ARG A 352 -6.65 13.10 1.58
N THR A 353 -6.26 12.33 0.57
CA THR A 353 -4.92 11.74 0.48
C THR A 353 -3.98 12.61 -0.37
N HIS A 354 -2.70 12.62 -0.02
CA HIS A 354 -1.64 13.35 -0.74
C HIS A 354 -0.40 12.46 -0.84
N VAL A 355 -0.06 12.01 -2.05
CA VAL A 355 1.08 11.13 -2.34
C VAL A 355 2.34 11.96 -2.56
N TYR A 356 3.44 11.56 -1.90
CA TYR A 356 4.78 12.16 -1.98
C TYR A 356 5.83 11.05 -1.87
N ASN A 357 7.13 11.35 -1.87
CA ASN A 357 8.24 10.37 -1.87
C ASN A 357 8.56 9.76 -3.24
N TRP A 358 8.71 10.62 -4.24
CA TRP A 358 9.00 10.24 -5.62
C TRP A 358 10.50 10.07 -5.90
N GLN A 359 11.35 10.06 -4.87
CA GLN A 359 12.80 9.95 -5.00
C GLN A 359 13.31 8.62 -5.55
N LEU A 360 12.48 7.58 -5.54
CA LEU A 360 12.76 6.30 -6.18
C LEU A 360 12.16 6.20 -7.58
N GLY A 361 11.25 7.11 -7.93
CA GLY A 361 10.45 7.04 -9.13
C GLY A 361 11.24 7.08 -10.44
N SER A 362 10.55 6.77 -11.52
CA SER A 362 11.03 6.96 -12.89
C SER A 362 9.96 7.65 -13.75
N GLY A 363 10.41 8.29 -14.81
CA GLY A 363 9.57 8.88 -15.83
C GLY A 363 10.33 9.22 -17.12
N PRO A 364 9.69 9.90 -18.08
CA PRO A 364 10.24 10.16 -19.42
C PRO A 364 11.64 10.80 -19.40
N LEU A 365 11.89 11.68 -18.43
CA LEU A 365 13.14 12.43 -18.29
C LEU A 365 14.24 11.66 -17.55
N THR A 366 13.94 10.50 -16.96
CA THR A 366 14.90 9.72 -16.14
C THR A 366 15.51 8.51 -16.85
N HIS A 367 15.04 8.15 -18.05
CA HIS A 367 15.46 6.94 -18.78
C HIS A 367 16.94 6.93 -19.24
N THR A 368 17.65 8.05 -19.14
CA THR A 368 19.03 8.19 -19.63
C THR A 368 20.12 7.79 -18.61
N ALA A 369 19.77 7.32 -17.41
CA ALA A 369 20.73 7.21 -16.30
C ALA A 369 21.01 5.81 -15.71
N THR A 370 20.54 4.71 -16.32
CA THR A 370 20.51 3.39 -15.65
C THR A 370 21.63 2.39 -16.00
N THR A 371 22.63 2.73 -16.82
CA THR A 371 23.65 1.73 -17.24
C THR A 371 25.01 1.78 -16.53
N GLY A 372 25.21 2.51 -15.42
CA GLY A 372 26.54 2.48 -14.78
C GLY A 372 26.77 3.09 -13.38
N THR A 373 25.78 3.66 -12.70
CA THR A 373 25.99 4.31 -11.37
C THR A 373 25.20 3.63 -10.25
N ARG A 374 25.75 3.52 -9.03
CA ARG A 374 25.04 3.02 -7.84
C ARG A 374 23.78 3.86 -7.55
N SER A 375 22.61 3.36 -7.91
CA SER A 375 21.30 4.00 -7.63
C SER A 375 20.90 3.87 -6.17
N LEU A 376 20.03 4.75 -5.66
CA LEU A 376 19.44 4.61 -4.32
C LEU A 376 18.58 3.36 -4.24
N HIS A 377 18.81 2.53 -3.22
CA HIS A 377 17.99 1.35 -2.96
C HIS A 377 16.86 1.72 -2.00
N ALA A 378 15.71 1.04 -2.13
CA ALA A 378 14.56 1.28 -1.26
C ALA A 378 14.89 1.08 0.23
N THR A 379 15.74 0.09 0.53
CA THR A 379 16.24 -0.21 1.89
C THR A 379 17.12 0.89 2.49
N ASP A 380 17.69 1.79 1.68
CA ASP A 380 18.42 2.95 2.20
C ASP A 380 17.46 4.03 2.75
N LEU A 381 16.20 4.01 2.29
CA LEU A 381 15.23 5.08 2.48
C LEU A 381 14.04 4.69 3.34
N LEU A 382 13.75 3.40 3.50
CA LEU A 382 12.54 2.91 4.16
C LEU A 382 12.90 1.96 5.31
N GLU A 383 12.15 2.06 6.41
CA GLU A 383 12.25 1.07 7.50
C GLU A 383 11.83 -0.32 6.99
N ASP A 384 12.38 -1.38 7.59
CA ASP A 384 12.09 -2.76 7.20
C ASP A 384 10.58 -3.05 7.13
N ALA A 385 9.81 -2.55 8.10
CA ALA A 385 8.36 -2.70 8.12
C ALA A 385 7.66 -2.04 6.92
N SER A 386 8.20 -0.95 6.38
CA SER A 386 7.66 -0.28 5.20
C SER A 386 8.02 -1.02 3.91
N THR A 387 9.12 -1.77 3.89
CA THR A 387 9.50 -2.59 2.72
C THR A 387 8.53 -3.74 2.45
N ALA A 388 7.69 -4.11 3.43
CA ALA A 388 6.65 -5.12 3.29
C ALA A 388 5.49 -4.71 2.37
N TYR A 389 5.47 -3.46 1.89
CA TYR A 389 4.47 -2.98 0.92
C TYR A 389 5.01 -2.97 -0.52
N LEU A 390 6.32 -3.20 -0.70
CA LEU A 390 6.94 -3.15 -2.01
C LEU A 390 6.89 -4.52 -2.70
N ALA A 391 6.75 -4.50 -4.02
CA ALA A 391 6.82 -5.72 -4.83
C ALA A 391 8.19 -6.43 -4.61
N PRO A 392 8.23 -7.76 -4.50
CA PRO A 392 9.48 -8.50 -4.25
C PRO A 392 10.60 -8.20 -5.28
N GLU A 393 10.24 -8.00 -6.54
CA GLU A 393 11.16 -7.67 -7.62
C GLU A 393 11.76 -6.25 -7.51
N SER A 394 11.08 -5.32 -6.81
CA SER A 394 11.60 -3.97 -6.52
C SER A 394 12.83 -4.05 -5.61
N ILE A 395 12.77 -4.92 -4.58
CA ILE A 395 13.89 -5.16 -3.66
C ILE A 395 15.04 -5.88 -4.37
N ALA A 396 14.72 -6.79 -5.29
CA ALA A 396 15.72 -7.50 -6.10
C ALA A 396 16.41 -6.59 -7.14
N GLY A 397 15.88 -5.40 -7.43
CA GLY A 397 16.42 -4.47 -8.42
C GLY A 397 16.16 -4.91 -9.87
N VAL A 398 15.13 -5.72 -10.11
CA VAL A 398 14.80 -6.29 -11.42
C VAL A 398 13.61 -5.56 -12.04
N ASN A 399 13.71 -5.20 -13.32
CA ASN A 399 12.66 -4.54 -14.10
C ASN A 399 11.99 -3.36 -13.38
N LEU A 400 12.80 -2.45 -12.82
CA LEU A 400 12.29 -1.38 -11.97
C LEU A 400 11.33 -0.43 -12.71
N ASP A 401 11.39 -0.32 -14.04
CA ASP A 401 10.52 0.58 -14.84
C ASP A 401 9.11 0.02 -15.10
N ALA A 402 8.69 -1.00 -14.34
CA ALA A 402 7.39 -1.64 -14.43
C ALA A 402 6.32 -0.90 -13.57
N PRO A 403 5.20 -0.40 -14.15
CA PRO A 403 4.12 0.20 -13.37
C PRO A 403 3.44 -0.80 -12.40
N GLU A 404 3.56 -2.10 -12.67
CA GLU A 404 3.02 -3.20 -11.86
C GLU A 404 3.63 -3.26 -10.45
N LEU A 405 4.76 -2.57 -10.22
CA LEU A 405 5.35 -2.39 -8.89
C LEU A 405 4.45 -1.54 -7.98
N ASP A 406 3.85 -0.49 -8.54
CA ASP A 406 2.94 0.37 -7.80
C ASP A 406 1.58 -0.30 -7.60
N THR A 407 1.11 -1.12 -8.55
CA THR A 407 -0.12 -1.92 -8.36
C THR A 407 0.04 -2.89 -7.18
N PHE A 408 1.19 -3.56 -7.07
CA PHE A 408 1.46 -4.40 -5.91
C PHE A 408 1.35 -3.62 -4.60
N ALA A 409 1.94 -2.42 -4.56
CA ALA A 409 1.85 -1.55 -3.39
C ALA A 409 0.41 -1.09 -3.10
N LEU A 410 -0.40 -0.79 -4.13
CA LEU A 410 -1.83 -0.51 -3.97
C LEU A 410 -2.57 -1.67 -3.32
N GLY A 411 -2.34 -2.91 -3.79
CA GLY A 411 -2.93 -4.10 -3.20
C GLY A 411 -2.46 -4.36 -1.76
N ALA A 412 -1.19 -4.13 -1.45
CA ALA A 412 -0.66 -4.23 -0.09
C ALA A 412 -1.24 -3.16 0.86
N ILE A 413 -1.49 -1.95 0.34
CA ILE A 413 -2.18 -0.88 1.07
C ILE A 413 -3.66 -1.24 1.27
N ALA A 414 -4.32 -1.80 0.26
CA ALA A 414 -5.69 -2.31 0.39
C ALA A 414 -5.76 -3.40 1.47
N TYR A 415 -4.84 -4.37 1.46
CA TYR A 415 -4.73 -5.36 2.54
C TYR A 415 -4.63 -4.68 3.91
N ARG A 416 -3.74 -3.70 4.07
CA ARG A 416 -3.59 -2.95 5.32
C ARG A 416 -4.87 -2.21 5.74
N LEU A 417 -5.61 -1.67 4.77
CA LEU A 417 -6.86 -0.96 5.00
C LEU A 417 -8.03 -1.87 5.36
N PHE A 418 -8.01 -3.17 5.06
CA PHE A 418 -9.17 -4.02 5.32
C PHE A 418 -8.90 -5.17 6.30
N ALA A 419 -7.66 -5.65 6.38
CA ALA A 419 -7.22 -6.66 7.35
C ALA A 419 -6.79 -6.04 8.71
N ASP A 420 -6.71 -4.72 8.81
CA ASP A 420 -6.29 -3.96 10.01
C ASP A 420 -4.88 -4.31 10.54
N GLN A 421 -4.10 -5.06 9.78
CA GLN A 421 -2.72 -5.44 10.07
C GLN A 421 -1.83 -5.30 8.82
N PRO A 422 -0.50 -5.14 8.95
CA PRO A 422 0.37 -5.03 7.78
C PRO A 422 0.46 -6.39 7.06
N PRO A 423 0.79 -6.42 5.76
CA PRO A 423 0.92 -7.68 5.01
C PRO A 423 2.05 -8.59 5.52
N ALA A 424 3.12 -7.99 6.05
CA ALA A 424 4.24 -8.66 6.73
C ALA A 424 5.01 -7.63 7.56
N HIS A 425 6.02 -8.06 8.34
CA HIS A 425 6.90 -7.18 9.12
C HIS A 425 8.20 -6.80 8.38
N SER A 426 8.50 -7.46 7.25
CA SER A 426 9.65 -7.15 6.39
C SER A 426 9.43 -7.63 4.95
N SER A 427 10.24 -7.13 4.01
CA SER A 427 10.25 -7.66 2.63
C SER A 427 10.68 -9.13 2.55
N ILE A 428 11.55 -9.60 3.45
CA ILE A 428 11.99 -11.01 3.51
C ILE A 428 10.83 -11.92 3.91
N GLU A 429 10.07 -11.51 4.91
CA GLU A 429 8.88 -12.23 5.36
C GLU A 429 7.79 -12.22 4.28
N LEU A 430 7.55 -11.07 3.64
CA LEU A 430 6.61 -10.96 2.52
C LEU A 430 7.00 -11.90 1.37
N ALA A 431 8.27 -11.89 0.96
CA ALA A 431 8.75 -12.77 -0.11
C ALA A 431 8.61 -14.26 0.25
N THR A 432 8.76 -14.60 1.53
CA THR A 432 8.55 -15.96 2.04
C THR A 432 7.07 -16.34 2.01
N LEU A 433 6.18 -15.45 2.48
CA LEU A 433 4.73 -15.62 2.44
C LEU A 433 4.23 -15.87 1.01
N LEU A 434 4.68 -15.06 0.05
CA LEU A 434 4.28 -15.21 -1.35
C LEU A 434 4.88 -16.44 -2.03
N ARG A 435 6.09 -16.86 -1.64
CA ARG A 435 6.75 -18.03 -2.24
C ARG A 435 6.17 -19.34 -1.73
N ASP A 436 5.92 -19.42 -0.42
CA ASP A 436 5.53 -20.66 0.26
C ASP A 436 3.99 -20.76 0.39
N GLY A 437 3.27 -19.65 0.21
CA GLY A 437 1.82 -19.57 0.14
C GLY A 437 1.27 -19.59 -1.30
N PRO A 438 0.06 -19.06 -1.53
CA PRO A 438 -0.63 -19.16 -2.83
C PRO A 438 -0.08 -18.21 -3.91
N GLY A 439 0.93 -17.38 -3.59
CA GLY A 439 1.50 -16.42 -4.53
C GLY A 439 0.88 -15.02 -4.48
N PHE A 440 0.01 -14.74 -3.51
CA PHE A 440 -0.66 -13.45 -3.36
C PHE A 440 -1.05 -13.22 -1.88
N LEU A 441 -1.45 -11.99 -1.55
CA LEU A 441 -2.05 -11.66 -0.26
C LEU A 441 -3.55 -11.93 -0.30
N ASP A 442 -4.09 -12.50 0.78
CA ASP A 442 -5.51 -12.82 0.91
C ASP A 442 -6.08 -12.25 2.21
N VAL A 443 -6.97 -11.26 2.10
CA VAL A 443 -7.61 -10.60 3.25
C VAL A 443 -8.55 -11.53 4.02
N ALA A 444 -9.10 -12.57 3.36
CA ALA A 444 -9.99 -13.53 4.00
C ALA A 444 -9.28 -14.40 5.03
N THR A 445 -7.94 -14.45 5.02
CA THR A 445 -7.17 -15.17 6.05
C THR A 445 -7.19 -14.50 7.42
N VAL A 446 -7.62 -13.23 7.48
CA VAL A 446 -7.58 -12.40 8.69
C VAL A 446 -8.96 -11.94 9.11
N LYS A 447 -9.85 -11.68 8.14
CA LYS A 447 -11.15 -11.07 8.37
C LYS A 447 -12.23 -11.73 7.52
N ASP A 448 -13.18 -12.36 8.20
CA ASP A 448 -14.36 -12.96 7.58
C ASP A 448 -15.39 -11.88 7.20
N GLY A 449 -16.23 -12.17 6.20
CA GLY A 449 -17.36 -11.30 5.81
C GLY A 449 -16.96 -10.06 4.99
N LEU A 450 -15.76 -10.03 4.42
CA LEU A 450 -15.40 -9.06 3.39
C LEU A 450 -15.97 -9.48 2.03
N PRO A 451 -16.35 -8.52 1.17
CA PRO A 451 -16.79 -8.78 -0.21
C PRO A 451 -15.80 -9.61 -1.02
N ASP A 452 -16.28 -10.52 -1.86
CA ASP A 452 -15.42 -11.31 -2.75
C ASP A 452 -14.69 -10.41 -3.74
N SER A 453 -15.36 -9.37 -4.25
CA SER A 453 -14.73 -8.35 -5.10
C SER A 453 -13.52 -7.68 -4.44
N LEU A 454 -13.58 -7.40 -3.13
CA LEU A 454 -12.46 -6.80 -2.40
C LEU A 454 -11.31 -7.79 -2.25
N ARG A 455 -11.64 -9.06 -2.01
CA ARG A 455 -10.65 -10.13 -1.92
C ARG A 455 -9.91 -10.30 -3.25
N ASP A 456 -10.65 -10.37 -4.35
CA ASP A 456 -10.12 -10.48 -5.71
C ASP A 456 -9.23 -9.28 -6.04
N LEU A 457 -9.68 -8.06 -5.69
CA LEU A 457 -8.90 -6.84 -5.87
C LEU A 457 -7.50 -6.93 -5.23
N VAL A 458 -7.42 -7.41 -3.98
CA VAL A 458 -6.14 -7.59 -3.28
C VAL A 458 -5.32 -8.73 -3.89
N LEU A 459 -5.96 -9.86 -4.20
CA LEU A 459 -5.32 -11.06 -4.75
C LEU A 459 -4.60 -10.74 -6.06
N TYR A 460 -5.32 -10.19 -7.04
CA TYR A 460 -4.76 -9.91 -8.35
C TYR A 460 -3.71 -8.81 -8.28
N ALA A 461 -3.94 -7.74 -7.50
CA ALA A 461 -2.95 -6.67 -7.35
C ALA A 461 -1.64 -7.14 -6.72
N THR A 462 -1.69 -8.11 -5.79
CA THR A 462 -0.52 -8.59 -5.03
C THR A 462 0.06 -9.89 -5.57
N HIS A 463 -0.37 -10.32 -6.75
CA HIS A 463 0.09 -11.57 -7.34
C HIS A 463 1.60 -11.54 -7.60
N ARG A 464 2.29 -12.64 -7.29
CA ARG A 464 3.74 -12.79 -7.41
C ARG A 464 4.21 -12.65 -8.86
N ASP A 465 3.45 -13.22 -9.79
CA ASP A 465 3.62 -12.94 -11.22
C ASP A 465 3.01 -11.58 -11.55
N ALA A 466 3.87 -10.62 -11.94
CA ALA A 466 3.47 -9.26 -12.26
C ALA A 466 2.50 -9.18 -13.45
N THR A 467 2.51 -10.15 -14.37
CA THR A 467 1.62 -10.15 -15.55
C THR A 467 0.16 -10.44 -15.21
N MET A 468 -0.10 -10.96 -14.01
CA MET A 468 -1.45 -11.22 -13.49
C MET A 468 -2.05 -10.01 -12.77
N ARG A 469 -1.25 -8.95 -12.54
CA ARG A 469 -1.69 -7.78 -11.79
C ARG A 469 -2.48 -6.82 -12.68
N TYR A 470 -3.46 -6.17 -12.07
CA TYR A 470 -4.13 -5.03 -12.69
C TYR A 470 -3.15 -3.89 -13.00
N SER A 471 -3.47 -3.07 -14.00
CA SER A 471 -2.98 -1.70 -14.02
C SER A 471 -3.59 -0.89 -12.88
N ALA A 472 -2.96 0.22 -12.48
CA ALA A 472 -3.55 1.11 -11.46
C ALA A 472 -4.93 1.65 -11.87
N ARG A 473 -5.16 1.83 -13.18
CA ARG A 473 -6.45 2.24 -13.74
C ARG A 473 -7.51 1.15 -13.61
N GLU A 474 -7.18 -0.09 -13.96
CA GLU A 474 -8.09 -1.23 -13.78
C GLU A 474 -8.37 -1.45 -12.29
N PHE A 475 -7.37 -1.34 -11.42
CA PHE A 475 -7.55 -1.40 -9.97
C PHE A 475 -8.57 -0.37 -9.48
N ALA A 476 -8.47 0.89 -9.96
CA ALA A 476 -9.41 1.95 -9.61
C ALA A 476 -10.83 1.67 -10.13
N GLN A 477 -10.97 1.03 -11.30
CA GLN A 477 -12.27 0.64 -11.86
C GLN A 477 -12.90 -0.53 -11.09
N GLN A 478 -12.10 -1.52 -10.68
CA GLN A 478 -12.58 -2.68 -9.92
C GLN A 478 -13.07 -2.29 -8.52
N LEU A 479 -12.65 -1.15 -7.97
CA LEU A 479 -13.23 -0.62 -6.73
C LEU A 479 -14.72 -0.27 -6.87
N ASP A 480 -15.21 0.03 -8.08
CA ASP A 480 -16.63 0.25 -8.33
C ASP A 480 -17.43 -1.04 -8.04
N GLU A 481 -16.89 -2.20 -8.39
CA GLU A 481 -17.51 -3.50 -8.11
C GLU A 481 -17.57 -3.77 -6.60
N VAL A 482 -16.53 -3.37 -5.87
CA VAL A 482 -16.49 -3.47 -4.40
C VAL A 482 -17.54 -2.59 -3.74
N GLU A 483 -17.65 -1.34 -4.18
CA GLU A 483 -18.66 -0.41 -3.70
C GLU A 483 -20.07 -0.88 -4.05
N ASP A 484 -20.29 -1.42 -5.25
CA ASP A 484 -21.58 -1.98 -5.68
C ASP A 484 -21.99 -3.20 -4.84
N GLU A 485 -21.04 -4.07 -4.50
CA GLU A 485 -21.29 -5.25 -3.65
C GLU A 485 -21.64 -4.83 -2.21
N LEU A 486 -20.95 -3.82 -1.67
CA LEU A 486 -21.17 -3.31 -0.31
C LEU A 486 -22.42 -2.44 -0.15
N THR A 487 -22.85 -1.76 -1.22
CA THR A 487 -24.06 -0.91 -1.24
C THR A 487 -25.31 -1.67 -1.67
N ARG A 488 -25.23 -3.00 -1.70
CA ARG A 488 -26.31 -3.90 -2.12
C ARG A 488 -27.43 -3.97 -1.07
N PRO A 489 -28.67 -3.57 -1.40
CA PRO A 489 -29.82 -3.82 -0.55
C PRO A 489 -30.16 -5.32 -0.54
N GLU A 490 -30.86 -5.79 0.50
CA GLU A 490 -31.33 -7.19 0.62
C GLU A 490 -32.11 -7.65 -0.64
N PRO A 491 -32.08 -8.96 -0.97
CA PRO A 491 -32.70 -9.48 -2.18
C PRO A 491 -34.18 -9.09 -2.28
N GLN A 492 -34.57 -8.47 -3.40
CA GLN A 492 -35.94 -8.04 -3.64
C GLN A 492 -36.48 -8.63 -4.95
N HIS A 493 -37.80 -8.70 -5.07
CA HIS A 493 -38.43 -8.91 -6.36
C HIS A 493 -38.27 -7.64 -7.20
N VAL A 494 -37.41 -7.72 -8.22
CA VAL A 494 -37.08 -6.56 -9.05
C VAL A 494 -38.04 -6.48 -10.24
N GLN A 495 -38.72 -5.35 -10.39
CA GLN A 495 -39.62 -5.09 -11.54
C GLN A 495 -38.88 -4.71 -12.83
N ASP A 496 -37.71 -4.06 -12.71
CA ASP A 496 -36.84 -3.75 -13.85
C ASP A 496 -35.66 -4.73 -13.90
N PRO A 497 -35.65 -5.71 -14.82
CA PRO A 497 -34.63 -6.75 -14.85
C PRO A 497 -33.22 -6.21 -15.13
N ARG A 498 -33.07 -4.97 -15.61
CA ARG A 498 -31.76 -4.35 -15.89
C ARG A 498 -31.05 -3.89 -14.63
N THR A 499 -31.81 -3.59 -13.58
CA THR A 499 -31.26 -3.17 -12.28
C THR A 499 -31.05 -4.35 -11.34
N ALA A 500 -31.36 -5.57 -11.80
CA ALA A 500 -31.28 -6.76 -10.99
C ALA A 500 -29.83 -7.09 -10.63
N ARG A 501 -29.64 -7.36 -9.34
CA ARG A 501 -28.38 -7.77 -8.73
C ARG A 501 -28.47 -9.27 -8.45
N SER A 502 -27.35 -9.93 -8.15
CA SER A 502 -27.41 -11.36 -7.80
C SER A 502 -28.26 -11.60 -6.52
N GLY A 503 -28.78 -12.80 -6.31
CA GLY A 503 -29.78 -13.09 -5.29
C GLY A 503 -31.19 -12.58 -5.62
N ASP A 504 -31.33 -11.50 -6.40
CA ASP A 504 -32.64 -10.99 -6.81
C ASP A 504 -33.39 -12.01 -7.66
N VAL A 505 -34.72 -11.98 -7.54
CA VAL A 505 -35.61 -12.84 -8.30
C VAL A 505 -36.36 -12.01 -9.33
N LEU A 506 -36.07 -12.29 -10.60
CA LEU A 506 -36.74 -11.70 -11.76
C LEU A 506 -38.10 -12.36 -12.00
N GLU A 507 -38.86 -11.78 -12.93
CA GLU A 507 -40.10 -12.36 -13.44
C GLU A 507 -39.91 -13.81 -13.91
N GLY A 508 -40.92 -14.66 -13.71
CA GLY A 508 -40.79 -16.10 -13.98
C GLY A 508 -39.96 -16.89 -12.97
N GLY A 509 -39.53 -16.26 -11.86
CA GLY A 509 -38.81 -16.93 -10.77
C GLY A 509 -37.32 -17.15 -11.06
N LEU A 510 -36.76 -16.44 -12.04
CA LEU A 510 -35.34 -16.54 -12.37
C LEU A 510 -34.52 -15.84 -11.29
N GLN A 511 -33.75 -16.61 -10.52
CA GLN A 511 -32.85 -16.04 -9.52
C GLN A 511 -31.52 -15.66 -10.19
N VAL A 512 -31.08 -14.42 -10.03
CA VAL A 512 -29.81 -13.96 -10.59
C VAL A 512 -28.66 -14.53 -9.76
N ILE A 513 -27.73 -15.23 -10.38
CA ILE A 513 -26.53 -15.78 -9.72
C ILE A 513 -25.39 -14.76 -9.77
N ARG A 514 -25.16 -14.16 -10.95
CA ARG A 514 -24.20 -13.05 -11.15
C ARG A 514 -24.43 -12.35 -12.47
N ARG A 515 -23.88 -11.16 -12.63
CA ARG A 515 -23.74 -10.51 -13.94
C ARG A 515 -22.49 -11.05 -14.64
N LEU A 516 -22.60 -11.38 -15.92
CA LEU A 516 -21.50 -11.90 -16.75
C LEU A 516 -20.92 -10.82 -17.67
N GLY A 517 -21.71 -9.78 -18.01
CA GLY A 517 -21.22 -8.67 -18.81
C GLY A 517 -22.28 -7.62 -19.10
N SER A 518 -21.82 -6.48 -19.62
CA SER A 518 -22.66 -5.39 -20.10
C SER A 518 -22.05 -4.71 -21.31
N GLY A 519 -22.82 -4.60 -22.38
CA GLY A 519 -22.48 -3.85 -23.58
C GLY A 519 -23.45 -2.70 -23.81
N SER A 520 -23.24 -1.96 -24.91
CA SER A 520 -24.11 -0.85 -25.32
C SER A 520 -25.51 -1.28 -25.77
N VAL A 521 -25.72 -2.57 -26.03
CA VAL A 521 -26.98 -3.15 -26.55
C VAL A 521 -27.61 -4.12 -25.58
N SER A 522 -26.80 -4.89 -24.84
CA SER A 522 -27.32 -5.95 -23.95
C SER A 522 -26.57 -6.08 -22.63
N ILE A 523 -27.29 -6.55 -21.61
CA ILE A 523 -26.78 -7.00 -20.31
C ILE A 523 -26.90 -8.52 -20.24
N VAL A 524 -25.90 -9.19 -19.68
CA VAL A 524 -25.87 -10.65 -19.59
C VAL A 524 -25.75 -11.07 -18.13
N PHE A 525 -26.64 -11.95 -17.69
CA PHE A 525 -26.67 -12.54 -16.36
C PHE A 525 -26.53 -14.05 -16.41
N LEU A 526 -25.88 -14.64 -15.41
CA LEU A 526 -26.03 -16.04 -15.06
C LEU A 526 -27.21 -16.15 -14.10
N VAL A 527 -28.16 -17.03 -14.38
CA VAL A 527 -29.41 -17.17 -13.61
C VAL A 527 -29.73 -18.63 -13.31
N ARG A 528 -30.40 -18.87 -12.19
CA ARG A 528 -31.05 -20.14 -11.88
C ARG A 528 -32.50 -20.05 -12.31
N SER A 529 -32.92 -20.94 -13.21
CA SER A 529 -34.33 -21.08 -13.59
C SER A 529 -34.99 -22.15 -12.73
N PRO A 530 -36.23 -21.95 -12.24
CA PRO A 530 -36.97 -23.00 -11.54
C PRO A 530 -37.27 -24.21 -12.44
N ASN A 531 -37.21 -24.03 -13.76
CA ASN A 531 -37.50 -25.06 -14.76
C ASN A 531 -36.24 -25.81 -15.23
N SER A 532 -35.05 -25.42 -14.76
CA SER A 532 -33.78 -26.05 -15.16
C SER A 532 -32.97 -26.48 -13.94
N LYS A 533 -32.35 -27.66 -14.02
CA LYS A 533 -31.39 -28.12 -13.01
C LYS A 533 -30.02 -27.46 -13.16
N GLU A 534 -29.69 -27.01 -14.37
CA GLU A 534 -28.43 -26.34 -14.68
C GLU A 534 -28.65 -24.82 -14.77
N PRO A 535 -27.66 -24.00 -14.38
CA PRO A 535 -27.73 -22.56 -14.55
C PRO A 535 -27.79 -22.18 -16.04
N LEU A 536 -28.52 -21.11 -16.33
CA LEU A 536 -28.73 -20.56 -17.67
C LEU A 536 -28.13 -19.16 -17.77
N VAL A 537 -27.89 -18.71 -18.99
CA VAL A 537 -27.50 -17.32 -19.28
C VAL A 537 -28.72 -16.55 -19.77
N LEU A 538 -29.02 -15.42 -19.14
CA LEU A 538 -30.06 -14.49 -19.54
C LEU A 538 -29.42 -13.27 -20.21
N LYS A 539 -29.68 -13.07 -21.51
CA LYS A 539 -29.23 -11.88 -22.27
C LYS A 539 -30.43 -10.95 -22.48
N LEU A 540 -30.32 -9.72 -21.99
CA LEU A 540 -31.39 -8.71 -21.97
C LEU A 540 -30.99 -7.46 -22.73
N ALA A 541 -31.94 -6.78 -23.35
CA ALA A 541 -31.72 -5.45 -23.91
C ALA A 541 -31.42 -4.41 -22.81
N VAL A 542 -30.50 -3.46 -23.06
CA VAL A 542 -30.25 -2.34 -22.12
C VAL A 542 -31.37 -1.29 -22.16
N GLN A 543 -32.04 -1.15 -23.32
CA GLN A 543 -33.12 -0.19 -23.59
C GLN A 543 -34.20 -0.86 -24.46
N PRO A 544 -35.48 -0.48 -24.33
CA PRO A 544 -36.56 -1.07 -25.11
C PRO A 544 -36.35 -0.98 -26.62
N GLU A 545 -35.66 0.06 -27.12
CA GLU A 545 -35.34 0.19 -28.55
C GLU A 545 -34.51 -0.98 -29.11
N TYR A 546 -33.76 -1.70 -28.27
CA TYR A 546 -32.96 -2.85 -28.69
C TYR A 546 -33.70 -4.18 -28.62
N ASN A 547 -34.93 -4.24 -28.12
CA ASN A 547 -35.70 -5.48 -27.97
C ASN A 547 -35.81 -6.25 -29.31
N GLU A 548 -36.10 -5.55 -30.40
CA GLU A 548 -36.19 -6.14 -31.75
C GLU A 548 -34.85 -6.74 -32.21
N ARG A 549 -33.72 -6.13 -31.83
CA ARG A 549 -32.39 -6.65 -32.14
C ARG A 549 -32.10 -7.93 -31.36
N LEU A 550 -32.47 -8.00 -30.09
CA LEU A 550 -32.35 -9.22 -29.28
C LEU A 550 -33.30 -10.31 -29.79
N LYS A 551 -34.48 -9.93 -30.29
CA LYS A 551 -35.45 -10.86 -30.89
C LYS A 551 -34.90 -11.47 -32.18
N ALA A 552 -34.32 -10.64 -33.04
CA ALA A 552 -33.60 -11.07 -34.23
C ALA A 552 -32.48 -12.07 -33.92
N GLU A 553 -31.67 -11.81 -32.89
CA GLU A 553 -30.61 -12.73 -32.45
C GLU A 553 -31.18 -14.06 -31.92
N PHE A 554 -32.21 -14.00 -31.07
CA PHE A 554 -32.90 -15.19 -30.57
C PHE A 554 -33.48 -16.04 -31.71
N ASP A 555 -34.16 -15.42 -32.68
CA ASP A 555 -34.77 -16.12 -33.80
C ASP A 555 -33.72 -16.73 -34.74
N ALA A 556 -32.55 -16.11 -34.87
CA ALA A 556 -31.41 -16.70 -35.59
C ALA A 556 -30.87 -17.93 -34.85
N LEU A 557 -30.59 -17.81 -33.56
CA LEU A 557 -30.10 -18.92 -32.73
C LEU A 557 -31.11 -20.07 -32.63
N ASN A 558 -32.42 -19.79 -32.61
CA ASN A 558 -33.46 -20.81 -32.52
C ASN A 558 -33.55 -21.72 -33.76
N LYS A 559 -33.02 -21.25 -34.90
CA LYS A 559 -32.89 -22.07 -36.13
C LYS A 559 -31.72 -23.05 -36.08
N VAL A 560 -30.80 -22.85 -35.15
CA VAL A 560 -29.52 -23.56 -35.11
C VAL A 560 -29.55 -24.56 -33.95
N LYS A 561 -29.43 -25.86 -34.27
CA LYS A 561 -29.35 -26.94 -33.26
C LYS A 561 -28.09 -27.76 -33.48
N HIS A 562 -26.98 -27.32 -32.90
CA HIS A 562 -25.67 -27.94 -33.06
C HIS A 562 -24.92 -28.03 -31.73
N PRO A 563 -24.24 -29.15 -31.41
CA PRO A 563 -23.55 -29.31 -30.13
C PRO A 563 -22.32 -28.41 -29.92
N GLY A 564 -21.87 -27.71 -30.96
CA GLY A 564 -20.80 -26.70 -30.92
C GLY A 564 -21.30 -25.25 -30.92
N ILE A 565 -22.60 -25.03 -30.73
CA ILE A 565 -23.22 -23.70 -30.74
C ILE A 565 -24.11 -23.58 -29.50
N VAL A 566 -24.14 -22.39 -28.89
CA VAL A 566 -24.99 -22.13 -27.73
C VAL A 566 -26.46 -22.30 -28.09
N GLN A 567 -27.21 -23.03 -27.25
CA GLN A 567 -28.63 -23.30 -27.49
C GLN A 567 -29.49 -22.30 -26.72
N VAL A 568 -30.43 -21.65 -27.43
CA VAL A 568 -31.48 -20.85 -26.79
C VAL A 568 -32.56 -21.75 -26.19
N GLN A 569 -33.09 -21.32 -25.05
CA GLN A 569 -34.10 -22.03 -24.28
C GLN A 569 -35.46 -21.34 -24.43
N ASP A 570 -35.60 -20.15 -23.86
CA ASP A 570 -36.87 -19.44 -23.76
C ASP A 570 -36.70 -17.94 -24.04
N TRP A 571 -37.78 -17.34 -24.53
CA TRP A 571 -37.89 -15.89 -24.63
C TRP A 571 -38.30 -15.29 -23.30
N PHE A 572 -37.69 -14.16 -22.92
CA PHE A 572 -37.93 -13.47 -21.66
C PHE A 572 -38.38 -12.03 -21.90
N THR A 573 -39.38 -11.60 -21.13
CA THR A 573 -39.83 -10.20 -21.12
C THR A 573 -40.15 -9.79 -19.69
N SER A 574 -39.66 -8.63 -19.27
CA SER A 574 -40.03 -8.04 -17.99
C SER A 574 -39.83 -6.52 -18.01
N GLY A 575 -40.77 -5.76 -17.43
CA GLY A 575 -40.67 -4.30 -17.34
C GLY A 575 -40.54 -3.57 -18.68
N GLY A 576 -41.06 -4.13 -19.78
CA GLY A 576 -40.91 -3.57 -21.15
C GLY A 576 -39.55 -3.84 -21.81
N ILE A 577 -38.67 -4.57 -21.14
CA ILE A 577 -37.38 -5.04 -21.66
C ILE A 577 -37.51 -6.50 -22.07
N ALA A 578 -36.91 -6.85 -23.21
CA ALA A 578 -36.93 -8.20 -23.73
C ALA A 578 -35.52 -8.78 -23.87
N GLY A 579 -35.47 -10.09 -23.89
CA GLY A 579 -34.24 -10.87 -23.95
C GLY A 579 -34.55 -12.34 -24.09
N PHE A 580 -33.53 -13.18 -23.89
CA PHE A 580 -33.71 -14.62 -23.98
C PHE A 580 -32.74 -15.37 -23.07
N LEU A 581 -33.16 -16.58 -22.72
CA LEU A 581 -32.40 -17.56 -21.97
C LEU A 581 -31.64 -18.48 -22.94
N MET A 582 -30.41 -18.83 -22.58
CA MET A 582 -29.59 -19.78 -23.32
C MET A 582 -28.72 -20.62 -22.39
N ASP A 583 -28.20 -21.71 -22.91
CA ASP A 583 -27.24 -22.56 -22.19
C ASP A 583 -25.93 -21.81 -21.90
N CYS A 584 -25.24 -22.20 -20.83
CA CYS A 584 -23.88 -21.72 -20.59
C CYS A 584 -22.91 -22.27 -21.64
N ALA A 585 -22.17 -21.39 -22.32
CA ALA A 585 -21.14 -21.75 -23.28
C ALA A 585 -19.85 -22.29 -22.62
N VAL A 586 -19.70 -22.03 -21.32
CA VAL A 586 -18.57 -22.46 -20.48
C VAL A 586 -19.08 -23.31 -19.31
N GLU A 587 -18.19 -24.10 -18.71
CA GLU A 587 -18.48 -24.81 -17.45
C GLU A 587 -18.61 -23.80 -16.30
N VAL A 588 -19.71 -23.81 -15.56
CA VAL A 588 -19.96 -22.85 -14.49
C VAL A 588 -19.19 -23.26 -13.23
N PRO A 589 -18.35 -22.39 -12.66
CA PRO A 589 -17.59 -22.70 -11.46
C PRO A 589 -18.47 -23.09 -10.28
N LYS A 590 -18.08 -24.12 -9.54
CA LYS A 590 -18.87 -24.59 -8.37
C LYS A 590 -18.99 -23.52 -7.29
N GLU A 591 -17.95 -22.72 -7.11
CA GLU A 591 -17.90 -21.56 -6.23
C GLU A 591 -18.91 -20.47 -6.60
N TRP A 592 -19.40 -20.41 -7.84
CA TRP A 592 -20.45 -19.46 -8.21
C TRP A 592 -21.86 -19.94 -7.78
N LEU A 593 -21.97 -21.16 -7.24
CA LEU A 593 -23.24 -21.81 -6.90
C LEU A 593 -23.44 -21.97 -5.38
N THR A 594 -22.58 -21.39 -4.54
CA THR A 594 -22.37 -21.74 -3.12
C THR A 594 -23.35 -21.16 -2.10
N ASP A 595 -24.33 -20.35 -2.48
CA ASP A 595 -25.32 -19.78 -1.52
C ASP A 595 -26.39 -20.78 -1.01
N VAL A 596 -26.22 -22.10 -1.18
CA VAL A 596 -27.14 -23.11 -0.64
C VAL A 596 -26.39 -24.40 -0.25
N GLU A 597 -26.77 -24.99 0.88
CA GLU A 597 -26.24 -26.26 1.42
C GLU A 597 -25.98 -27.33 0.35
N PRO A 598 -24.84 -28.05 0.42
CA PRO A 598 -24.52 -29.07 -0.56
C PRO A 598 -25.45 -30.28 -0.40
N VAL A 599 -26.23 -30.57 -1.44
CA VAL A 599 -26.82 -31.90 -1.62
C VAL A 599 -25.68 -32.87 -1.90
N ALA A 600 -25.45 -33.79 -0.98
CA ALA A 600 -24.47 -34.85 -1.13
C ALA A 600 -24.77 -35.69 -2.38
N THR A 601 -23.92 -35.59 -3.40
CA THR A 601 -23.90 -36.56 -4.51
C THR A 601 -22.55 -37.26 -4.54
N ASN A 602 -22.56 -38.53 -4.16
CA ASN A 602 -21.52 -39.50 -4.44
C ASN A 602 -21.40 -39.67 -5.96
N VAL A 603 -20.29 -39.23 -6.55
CA VAL A 603 -19.86 -39.71 -7.86
C VAL A 603 -18.34 -39.84 -7.84
N ASN A 604 -17.87 -41.10 -7.73
CA ASN A 604 -16.57 -41.49 -8.26
C ASN A 604 -16.62 -41.23 -9.77
N ASP A 605 -15.75 -40.39 -10.32
CA ASP A 605 -15.52 -40.43 -11.77
C ASP A 605 -14.06 -40.15 -12.17
N ILE A 606 -13.64 -40.97 -13.11
CA ILE A 606 -12.28 -41.18 -13.58
C ILE A 606 -12.08 -40.34 -14.84
N SER A 607 -11.44 -39.16 -14.76
CA SER A 607 -10.62 -38.56 -15.86
C SER A 607 -9.89 -37.27 -15.40
N THR A 608 -9.02 -37.38 -14.40
CA THR A 608 -8.36 -36.25 -13.72
C THR A 608 -7.30 -35.48 -14.53
N LYS A 609 -6.84 -35.98 -15.69
CA LYS A 609 -5.71 -35.37 -16.43
C LYS A 609 -6.09 -34.27 -17.43
N GLN A 610 -7.30 -34.30 -18.01
CA GLN A 610 -7.73 -33.26 -18.95
C GLN A 610 -8.47 -32.12 -18.22
N ARG A 611 -9.27 -32.43 -17.20
CA ARG A 611 -9.94 -31.40 -16.38
C ARG A 611 -8.98 -30.46 -15.66
N SER A 612 -7.76 -30.88 -15.32
CA SER A 612 -6.77 -29.98 -14.71
C SER A 612 -6.12 -28.98 -15.67
N ARG A 613 -6.27 -29.17 -17.00
CA ARG A 613 -5.69 -28.27 -18.02
C ARG A 613 -6.58 -27.05 -18.32
N PHE A 614 -7.88 -27.13 -18.03
CA PHE A 614 -8.88 -26.11 -18.35
C PHE A 614 -9.53 -25.62 -17.06
N SER A 615 -9.69 -24.31 -16.89
CA SER A 615 -10.42 -23.78 -15.73
C SER A 615 -11.92 -23.74 -16.01
N GLU A 616 -12.72 -23.82 -14.95
CA GLU A 616 -14.15 -23.49 -15.03
C GLU A 616 -14.26 -22.00 -15.47
N ALA A 617 -15.34 -21.63 -16.16
CA ALA A 617 -15.61 -20.31 -16.78
C ALA A 617 -14.63 -19.82 -17.87
N GLU A 618 -13.87 -20.69 -18.55
CA GLU A 618 -12.82 -20.26 -19.50
C GLU A 618 -13.33 -20.10 -20.95
N THR A 619 -13.13 -18.91 -21.55
CA THR A 619 -13.22 -18.73 -23.03
C THR A 619 -11.89 -19.11 -23.69
N LEU A 620 -11.91 -19.35 -25.00
CA LEU A 620 -10.69 -19.66 -25.76
C LEU A 620 -9.66 -18.51 -25.65
N ALA A 621 -10.11 -17.25 -25.61
CA ALA A 621 -9.22 -16.11 -25.40
C ALA A 621 -8.48 -16.17 -24.06
N VAL A 622 -9.19 -16.45 -22.96
CA VAL A 622 -8.59 -16.58 -21.63
C VAL A 622 -7.61 -17.75 -21.60
N HIS A 623 -7.98 -18.87 -22.20
CA HIS A 623 -7.14 -20.05 -22.30
C HIS A 623 -5.82 -19.77 -23.04
N LEU A 624 -5.90 -19.12 -24.21
CA LEU A 624 -4.73 -18.77 -25.01
C LEU A 624 -3.83 -17.76 -24.30
N ARG A 625 -4.39 -16.82 -23.53
CA ARG A 625 -3.60 -15.89 -22.70
C ARG A 625 -2.86 -16.61 -21.58
N ARG A 626 -3.51 -17.57 -20.91
CA ARG A 626 -2.97 -18.30 -19.76
C ARG A 626 -1.91 -19.34 -20.14
N LEU A 627 -2.16 -20.13 -21.17
CA LEU A 627 -1.29 -21.26 -21.55
C LEU A 627 -0.50 -21.04 -22.84
N GLY A 628 -0.75 -19.94 -23.54
CA GLY A 628 -0.09 -19.64 -24.81
C GLY A 628 -0.60 -20.51 -25.95
N ARG A 629 0.33 -21.11 -26.70
CA ARG A 629 0.01 -21.85 -27.93
C ARG A 629 -0.64 -23.19 -27.61
N LEU A 630 -1.68 -23.54 -28.36
CA LEU A 630 -2.32 -24.86 -28.28
C LEU A 630 -1.40 -25.97 -28.79
N GLU A 631 -1.45 -27.14 -28.14
CA GLU A 631 -0.84 -28.36 -28.65
C GLU A 631 -1.52 -28.81 -29.96
N ILE A 632 -0.80 -29.54 -30.82
CA ILE A 632 -1.26 -29.88 -32.17
C ILE A 632 -2.58 -30.67 -32.18
N ASP A 633 -2.80 -31.54 -31.19
CA ASP A 633 -4.02 -32.34 -31.07
C ASP A 633 -5.23 -31.48 -30.68
N LEU A 634 -5.02 -30.44 -29.86
CA LEU A 634 -6.05 -29.45 -29.54
C LEU A 634 -6.32 -28.56 -30.74
N LEU A 635 -5.30 -28.13 -31.50
CA LEU A 635 -5.49 -27.37 -32.73
C LEU A 635 -6.37 -28.13 -33.74
N GLN A 636 -6.10 -29.41 -33.95
CA GLN A 636 -6.87 -30.23 -34.89
C GLN A 636 -8.31 -30.42 -34.39
N SER A 637 -8.50 -30.76 -33.11
CA SER A 637 -9.84 -31.00 -32.56
C SER A 637 -10.68 -29.72 -32.49
N PHE A 638 -10.10 -28.61 -32.02
CA PHE A 638 -10.77 -27.31 -31.95
C PHE A 638 -11.03 -26.73 -33.34
N GLY A 639 -10.09 -26.87 -34.28
CA GLY A 639 -10.32 -26.51 -35.67
C GLY A 639 -11.48 -27.28 -36.28
N SER A 640 -11.56 -28.60 -36.03
CA SER A 640 -12.68 -29.42 -36.51
C SER A 640 -14.02 -29.04 -35.86
N ASP A 641 -14.05 -28.84 -34.54
CA ASP A 641 -15.27 -28.43 -33.81
C ASP A 641 -15.79 -27.07 -34.34
N LEU A 642 -14.89 -26.10 -34.54
CA LEU A 642 -15.25 -24.76 -35.03
C LEU A 642 -15.72 -24.78 -36.48
N LEU A 643 -15.01 -25.48 -37.38
CA LEU A 643 -15.39 -25.56 -38.79
C LEU A 643 -16.74 -26.25 -38.97
N THR A 644 -16.99 -27.33 -38.23
CA THR A 644 -18.29 -28.04 -38.28
C THR A 644 -19.42 -27.14 -37.79
N ALA A 645 -19.19 -26.37 -36.72
CA ALA A 645 -20.18 -25.41 -36.24
C ALA A 645 -20.45 -24.31 -37.28
N LEU A 646 -19.41 -23.74 -37.90
CA LEU A 646 -19.57 -22.69 -38.90
C LEU A 646 -20.24 -23.19 -40.19
N GLU A 647 -19.89 -24.39 -40.67
CA GLU A 647 -20.55 -25.04 -41.81
C GLU A 647 -22.06 -25.19 -41.53
N TYR A 648 -22.42 -25.65 -40.34
CA TYR A 648 -23.82 -25.78 -39.95
C TYR A 648 -24.56 -24.43 -39.86
N VAL A 649 -23.90 -23.37 -39.36
CA VAL A 649 -24.47 -22.00 -39.36
C VAL A 649 -24.75 -21.55 -40.80
N HIS A 650 -23.81 -21.79 -41.72
CA HIS A 650 -23.96 -21.43 -43.12
C HIS A 650 -25.06 -22.24 -43.83
N ASP A 651 -25.18 -23.54 -43.57
CA ASP A 651 -26.26 -24.40 -44.10
C ASP A 651 -27.65 -23.93 -43.64
N CYS A 652 -27.72 -23.31 -42.45
CA CYS A 652 -28.93 -22.68 -41.96
C CYS A 652 -29.20 -21.30 -42.59
N GLY A 653 -28.37 -20.85 -43.53
CA GLY A 653 -28.47 -19.56 -44.21
C GLY A 653 -28.08 -18.37 -43.34
N LEU A 654 -27.29 -18.59 -42.29
CA LEU A 654 -26.84 -17.57 -41.35
C LEU A 654 -25.33 -17.32 -41.51
N ALA A 655 -24.85 -16.16 -41.07
CA ALA A 655 -23.43 -15.85 -40.96
C ALA A 655 -23.12 -15.34 -39.55
N HIS A 656 -22.08 -15.86 -38.88
CA HIS A 656 -21.77 -15.43 -37.50
C HIS A 656 -21.24 -13.99 -37.45
N ARG A 657 -20.34 -13.63 -38.37
CA ARG A 657 -19.71 -12.30 -38.54
C ARG A 657 -18.85 -11.76 -37.39
N ASP A 658 -18.83 -12.41 -36.22
CA ASP A 658 -17.91 -12.06 -35.12
C ASP A 658 -17.16 -13.27 -34.52
N VAL A 659 -16.53 -14.08 -35.37
CA VAL A 659 -15.79 -15.27 -34.91
C VAL A 659 -14.42 -14.83 -34.37
N LYS A 660 -14.26 -14.86 -33.05
CA LYS A 660 -13.01 -14.54 -32.34
C LYS A 660 -12.86 -15.40 -31.09
N PRO A 661 -11.65 -15.54 -30.51
CA PRO A 661 -11.43 -16.36 -29.32
C PRO A 661 -12.30 -15.97 -28.11
N ASP A 662 -12.69 -14.70 -27.98
CA ASP A 662 -13.54 -14.23 -26.88
C ASP A 662 -14.99 -14.73 -26.97
N ASN A 663 -15.47 -15.05 -28.18
CA ASN A 663 -16.83 -15.54 -28.46
C ASN A 663 -16.91 -17.09 -28.55
N ILE A 664 -15.88 -17.77 -28.04
CA ILE A 664 -15.77 -19.22 -28.07
C ILE A 664 -15.57 -19.73 -26.63
N GLY A 665 -16.54 -20.48 -26.13
CA GLY A 665 -16.52 -21.08 -24.79
C GLY A 665 -15.89 -22.48 -24.81
N LEU A 666 -15.21 -22.85 -23.73
CA LEU A 666 -14.69 -24.19 -23.51
C LEU A 666 -15.63 -24.97 -22.59
N ARG A 667 -16.16 -26.10 -23.06
CA ARG A 667 -17.08 -26.94 -22.28
C ARG A 667 -16.70 -28.41 -22.32
N ILE A 668 -16.73 -29.08 -21.17
CA ILE A 668 -16.53 -30.53 -21.06
C ILE A 668 -17.89 -31.20 -20.88
N PRO A 669 -18.44 -31.90 -21.90
CA PRO A 669 -19.72 -32.58 -21.76
C PRO A 669 -19.63 -33.70 -20.72
N ARG A 670 -20.62 -33.85 -19.83
CA ARG A 670 -20.68 -34.93 -18.82
C ARG A 670 -20.58 -36.35 -19.39
N SER A 671 -20.84 -36.53 -20.69
CA SER A 671 -20.82 -37.82 -21.38
C SER A 671 -19.54 -38.07 -22.20
N ARG A 672 -18.58 -37.15 -22.22
CA ARG A 672 -17.35 -37.28 -23.02
C ARG A 672 -16.13 -36.73 -22.29
N ASP A 673 -15.04 -37.50 -22.30
CA ASP A 673 -13.71 -37.07 -21.84
C ASP A 673 -12.99 -36.16 -22.85
N ARG A 674 -13.68 -35.18 -23.45
CA ARG A 674 -13.05 -34.21 -24.35
C ARG A 674 -13.72 -32.86 -24.28
N VAL A 675 -12.90 -31.81 -24.15
CA VAL A 675 -13.31 -30.41 -24.25
C VAL A 675 -13.86 -30.15 -25.66
N ARG A 676 -14.93 -29.37 -25.74
CA ARG A 676 -15.49 -28.87 -27.00
C ARG A 676 -15.52 -27.36 -27.00
N LEU A 677 -15.42 -26.81 -28.21
CA LEU A 677 -15.70 -25.41 -28.47
C LEU A 677 -17.21 -25.19 -28.60
N ILE A 678 -17.71 -24.16 -27.93
CA ILE A 678 -19.09 -23.68 -28.04
C ILE A 678 -19.04 -22.24 -28.57
N LEU A 679 -19.55 -22.03 -29.78
CA LEU A 679 -19.67 -20.70 -30.37
C LEU A 679 -20.89 -19.97 -29.79
N PHE A 680 -20.71 -18.71 -29.39
CA PHE A 680 -21.76 -17.86 -28.83
C PHE A 680 -21.63 -16.41 -29.34
N ASP A 681 -22.61 -15.57 -28.99
CA ASP A 681 -22.75 -14.17 -29.42
C ASP A 681 -23.02 -13.97 -30.92
N PHE A 682 -24.28 -14.17 -31.31
CA PHE A 682 -24.77 -14.06 -32.69
C PHE A 682 -25.36 -12.67 -32.98
N SER A 683 -24.93 -11.66 -32.22
CA SER A 683 -25.48 -10.30 -32.24
C SER A 683 -25.30 -9.53 -33.57
N LEU A 684 -24.45 -10.05 -34.46
CA LEU A 684 -24.17 -9.49 -35.80
C LEU A 684 -24.73 -10.33 -36.94
N THR A 685 -25.42 -11.45 -36.67
CA THR A 685 -25.86 -12.39 -37.72
C THR A 685 -26.86 -11.80 -38.72
N ASN A 686 -27.65 -10.82 -38.31
CA ASN A 686 -28.61 -10.13 -39.18
C ASN A 686 -28.07 -8.83 -39.82
N ALA A 687 -26.79 -8.49 -39.62
CA ALA A 687 -26.20 -7.34 -40.31
C ALA A 687 -26.19 -7.56 -41.83
N SER A 688 -26.48 -6.51 -42.61
CA SER A 688 -26.51 -6.60 -44.08
C SER A 688 -25.15 -7.04 -44.62
N LEU A 689 -25.13 -7.90 -45.65
CA LEU A 689 -23.88 -8.32 -46.31
C LEU A 689 -23.07 -7.14 -46.85
N ASP A 690 -23.73 -6.01 -47.14
CA ASP A 690 -23.08 -4.78 -47.61
C ASP A 690 -22.31 -4.02 -46.51
N GLU A 691 -22.53 -4.36 -45.23
CA GLU A 691 -21.86 -3.73 -44.09
C GLU A 691 -20.50 -4.37 -43.78
N ILE A 692 -19.52 -4.11 -44.64
CA ILE A 692 -18.17 -4.71 -44.58
C ILE A 692 -17.33 -4.34 -43.35
N ARG A 693 -17.80 -3.38 -42.51
CA ARG A 693 -17.09 -2.95 -41.29
C ARG A 693 -17.64 -3.60 -40.01
N VAL A 694 -18.57 -4.54 -40.14
CA VAL A 694 -19.23 -5.18 -39.01
C VAL A 694 -18.46 -6.41 -38.54
N GLY A 695 -18.00 -6.36 -37.29
CA GLY A 695 -17.24 -7.41 -36.60
C GLY A 695 -16.04 -6.83 -35.86
N THR A 696 -15.22 -7.69 -35.26
CA THR A 696 -14.05 -7.26 -34.49
C THR A 696 -12.85 -7.00 -35.42
N PRO A 697 -12.29 -5.76 -35.49
CA PRO A 697 -11.38 -5.35 -36.57
C PRO A 697 -10.17 -6.26 -36.87
N PRO A 698 -9.48 -6.86 -35.88
CA PRO A 698 -8.39 -7.81 -36.14
C PRO A 698 -8.82 -9.14 -36.79
N TYR A 699 -10.12 -9.42 -36.84
CA TYR A 699 -10.72 -10.68 -37.31
C TYR A 699 -11.63 -10.49 -38.53
N LEU A 700 -11.62 -9.29 -39.12
CA LEU A 700 -12.28 -9.01 -40.40
C LEU A 700 -11.35 -9.38 -41.56
N ASP A 701 -11.94 -9.82 -42.68
CA ASP A 701 -11.26 -10.05 -43.97
C ASP A 701 -10.89 -8.71 -44.65
#